data_AF-A0A0B4U9U4-F1
#
_entry.id   AF-A0A0B4U9U4-F1
#
_cell.length_a   1.000
_cell.length_b   1.000
_cell.length_c   1.000
_cell.angle_alpha   90.00
_cell.angle_beta   90.00
_cell.angle_gamma   90.00
#
_symmetry.space_group_name_H-M   'P 1'
#
loop_
_entity.id
_entity.type
_entity.pdbx_description
1 polymer ?
#
loop_
_entity_poly.entity_id
_entity_poly.type
_entity_poly.pdbx_seq_one_letter_code
_entity_poly.pdbx_strand_id
1 'polypeptide(L)'
;MYRKPILTLKEYQELFDSKISTLEYENKIKEIFSDDKLKLAIYISSPTMYEALNRLDSLDAKKKRNFLHGITKFLIRMSTRPTPFGLFAGMGIESINNNGKGSFNIDSYFRLDFSTIYKIVEVLENQDEILKKANIRFNNLLYKHGNRLKLPYQSNVHNKDNIDEHMKIMTVKNSPVLDYIRKITRNDINFEQLVDKINKEFNTEDTTSKGYLKKLIDNDILFSDLRPALSSNDPFKYLITILEEKNINHELLDNLKQINFSLDKFNLTKEEISVKELSNFKSLLKTFKLCGEKDIRVDAKLTNSSELALGDEDITNLEELSRIMSYLGCINPLQVLNSYRDSFIEKYGPYQEVPILELLDEDLGLGKPNDYVTNGNSQPQISENLRAVRNLIQNWQTEALINNENIILDEDKIKEIKKHISRNDIEKENIDLELYFNYFQCKGANKFYLVPNTGSTQIGNTYGRFKYMFNKNEINQLKDFNEFIEDQDSNIKFADLRINPDNSSLANIMNSPSVYKSEINLCTNPSESCSNNIDIENLVVGINNNKFYIRDSSSNNIIIPKISNMFNYENANLIYRFLADVGALYSGIWGNIHHHFYDSHVYPKIVYKNIVVSPKRWIFHHTFTQKMSEEEFISVFLDWCTRNNITNYIYLAEYDNKLLLNIKNKLHLSIIFQEFSKLKMNDRLSLFECEEDIFVSSNKRFEECVFSFRQTDRKKITFTNSLNRNYQYINDMNRVKLLGSDWISLRVNYVDSRVEEFLSCGYKEFYKHNKDINKIEKGFFVRYADPTPHLRIRFKLSKNEKYNTFLGNITEWLTNEREKGLVNDFHFVSYNPEIERYGNFLIDKAEDIFSIDSLIVADSFEGDVPLNRELFCCLNIMSILKGFNLNFASQLEILNMAIDPKMYKEAYRENKANLDPIITNIYDYIEIPMSEKLIIPTTFNDRDNVIRKYAELIDANEDVLTNVKSDIIASILHMHCNRLNGINRDLENKILGMCYHTIKKYMNLIKYKYNVLV
;
A
#
# COMPACT_ATOMS: atom_id res chain seq x y z
N MET A 1 -7.26 23.77 -8.03
CA MET A 1 -6.78 23.79 -9.44
C MET A 1 -7.98 23.72 -10.36
N TYR A 2 -7.88 24.24 -11.58
CA TYR A 2 -8.88 24.03 -12.62
C TYR A 2 -8.21 23.57 -13.92
N ARG A 3 -9.00 22.97 -14.80
CA ARG A 3 -8.57 22.41 -16.07
C ARG A 3 -9.59 22.77 -17.15
N LYS A 4 -9.12 23.19 -18.32
CA LYS A 4 -9.99 23.60 -19.43
C LYS A 4 -9.45 23.10 -20.77
N PRO A 5 -10.32 22.64 -21.69
CA PRO A 5 -9.96 22.39 -23.07
C PRO A 5 -9.76 23.72 -23.82
N ILE A 6 -9.06 23.71 -24.95
CA ILE A 6 -8.72 24.95 -25.68
C ILE A 6 -9.91 25.52 -26.46
N LEU A 7 -10.70 24.66 -27.10
CA LEU A 7 -11.89 25.05 -27.84
C LEU A 7 -13.09 25.23 -26.89
N THR A 8 -14.01 26.08 -27.32
CA THR A 8 -15.26 26.41 -26.66
C THR A 8 -16.34 25.37 -26.94
N LEU A 9 -17.36 25.36 -26.10
CA LEU A 9 -18.55 24.54 -26.31
C LEU A 9 -19.36 25.03 -27.51
N LYS A 10 -19.29 26.32 -27.84
CA LYS A 10 -19.90 26.89 -29.04
C LYS A 10 -19.30 26.31 -30.32
N GLU A 11 -17.96 26.22 -30.39
CA GLU A 11 -17.28 25.60 -31.53
C GLU A 11 -17.67 24.12 -31.69
N TYR A 12 -17.86 23.40 -30.59
CA TYR A 12 -18.40 22.03 -30.64
C TYR A 12 -19.79 21.99 -31.28
N GLN A 13 -20.72 22.84 -30.84
CA GLN A 13 -22.08 22.87 -31.40
C GLN A 13 -22.09 23.26 -32.88
N GLU A 14 -21.27 24.25 -33.27
CA GLU A 14 -21.15 24.67 -34.67
C GLU A 14 -20.66 23.55 -35.57
N LEU A 15 -19.79 22.66 -35.07
CA LEU A 15 -19.29 21.51 -35.83
C LEU A 15 -20.29 20.35 -35.88
N PHE A 16 -20.97 20.05 -34.77
CA PHE A 16 -21.64 18.76 -34.62
C PHE A 16 -23.16 18.81 -34.57
N ASP A 17 -23.75 19.97 -34.30
CA ASP A 17 -25.21 20.15 -34.26
C ASP A 17 -25.79 20.67 -35.59
N SER A 18 -24.94 21.29 -36.42
CA SER A 18 -25.32 21.72 -37.76
C SER A 18 -25.40 20.53 -38.72
N LYS A 19 -26.47 20.49 -39.56
CA LYS A 19 -26.55 19.52 -40.67
C LYS A 19 -25.62 19.96 -41.80
N ILE A 20 -24.33 19.70 -41.62
CA ILE A 20 -23.31 19.96 -42.64
C ILE A 20 -23.03 18.70 -43.46
N SER A 21 -22.81 18.90 -44.76
CA SER A 21 -22.30 17.86 -45.66
C SER A 21 -20.86 17.49 -45.31
N THR A 22 -20.39 16.34 -45.78
CA THR A 22 -18.98 15.91 -45.60
C THR A 22 -18.00 16.96 -46.14
N LEU A 23 -18.31 17.58 -47.28
CA LEU A 23 -17.47 18.60 -47.89
C LEU A 23 -17.41 19.89 -47.05
N GLU A 24 -18.55 20.32 -46.49
CA GLU A 24 -18.58 21.46 -45.57
C GLU A 24 -17.81 21.16 -44.27
N TYR A 25 -17.90 19.93 -43.74
CA TYR A 25 -17.11 19.52 -42.58
C TYR A 25 -15.61 19.53 -42.87
N GLU A 26 -15.20 19.03 -44.04
CA GLU A 26 -13.80 19.12 -44.50
C GLU A 26 -13.30 20.56 -44.58
N ASN A 27 -14.11 21.48 -45.11
CA ASN A 27 -13.76 22.90 -45.18
C ASN A 27 -13.64 23.52 -43.79
N LYS A 28 -14.55 23.20 -42.86
CA LYS A 28 -14.45 23.64 -41.45
C LYS A 28 -13.20 23.09 -40.76
N ILE A 29 -12.81 21.84 -41.02
CA ILE A 29 -11.55 21.29 -40.51
C ILE A 29 -10.37 22.13 -41.00
N LYS A 30 -10.32 22.46 -42.30
CA LYS A 30 -9.26 23.31 -42.86
C LYS A 30 -9.25 24.72 -42.25
N GLU A 31 -10.43 25.28 -41.97
CA GLU A 31 -10.57 26.58 -41.33
C GLU A 31 -10.08 26.55 -39.88
N ILE A 32 -10.50 25.57 -39.07
CA ILE A 32 -10.08 25.43 -37.67
C ILE A 32 -8.56 25.24 -37.59
N PHE A 33 -8.03 24.33 -38.40
CA PHE A 33 -6.59 24.10 -38.45
C PHE A 33 -5.85 25.14 -39.32
N SER A 34 -6.47 26.25 -39.71
CA SER A 34 -5.73 27.42 -40.15
C SER A 34 -4.96 28.05 -38.97
N ASP A 35 -5.47 27.90 -37.74
CA ASP A 35 -4.78 28.24 -36.49
C ASP A 35 -3.54 27.35 -36.28
N ASP A 36 -2.36 27.99 -36.24
CA ASP A 36 -1.08 27.31 -36.07
C ASP A 36 -0.92 26.67 -34.68
N LYS A 37 -1.58 27.18 -33.62
CA LYS A 37 -1.60 26.52 -32.30
C LYS A 37 -2.28 25.16 -32.38
N LEU A 38 -3.41 25.07 -33.09
CA LEU A 38 -4.16 23.83 -33.24
C LEU A 38 -3.42 22.84 -34.15
N LYS A 39 -2.76 23.33 -35.21
CA LYS A 39 -1.84 22.50 -36.02
C LYS A 39 -0.72 21.90 -35.16
N LEU A 40 -0.10 22.74 -34.32
CA LEU A 40 0.96 22.32 -33.41
C LEU A 40 0.47 21.26 -32.42
N ALA A 41 -0.72 21.47 -31.83
CA ALA A 41 -1.32 20.53 -30.89
C ALA A 41 -1.51 19.12 -31.50
N ILE A 42 -1.97 19.05 -32.76
CA ILE A 42 -2.09 17.79 -33.51
C ILE A 42 -0.70 17.22 -33.82
N TYR A 43 0.25 18.03 -34.28
CA TYR A 43 1.60 17.57 -34.59
C TYR A 43 2.34 16.97 -33.37
N ILE A 44 2.18 17.57 -32.19
CA ILE A 44 2.72 17.05 -30.93
C ILE A 44 2.08 15.70 -30.59
N SER A 45 0.75 15.61 -30.69
CA SER A 45 -0.01 14.44 -30.21
C SER A 45 -0.03 13.28 -31.20
N SER A 46 -0.05 13.56 -32.50
CA SER A 46 -0.12 12.59 -33.59
C SER A 46 0.45 13.18 -34.89
N PRO A 47 1.77 13.02 -35.13
CA PRO A 47 2.40 13.44 -36.38
C PRO A 47 1.73 12.84 -37.63
N THR A 48 1.26 11.59 -37.54
CA THR A 48 0.55 10.91 -38.63
C THR A 48 -0.80 11.57 -38.96
N MET A 49 -1.53 12.05 -37.94
CA MET A 49 -2.77 12.81 -38.15
C MET A 49 -2.49 14.17 -38.77
N TYR A 50 -1.41 14.85 -38.35
CA TYR A 50 -0.97 16.11 -38.95
C TYR A 50 -0.60 15.94 -40.43
N GLU A 51 0.15 14.89 -40.78
CA GLU A 51 0.48 14.61 -42.17
C GLU A 51 -0.74 14.27 -43.04
N ALA A 52 -1.74 13.59 -42.46
CA ALA A 52 -3.00 13.29 -43.15
C ALA A 52 -3.84 14.55 -43.36
N LEU A 53 -3.87 15.48 -42.39
CA LEU A 53 -4.52 16.78 -42.49
C LEU A 53 -3.96 17.59 -43.66
N ASN A 54 -2.62 17.64 -43.81
CA ASN A 54 -1.96 18.36 -44.92
C ASN A 54 -2.19 17.71 -46.30
N ARG A 55 -2.63 16.45 -46.33
CA ARG A 55 -2.87 15.68 -47.55
C ARG A 55 -4.35 15.35 -47.77
N LEU A 56 -5.26 16.02 -47.04
CA LEU A 56 -6.69 15.68 -46.99
C LEU A 56 -7.33 15.51 -48.37
N ASP A 57 -7.04 16.40 -49.31
CA ASP A 57 -7.61 16.40 -50.66
C ASP A 57 -7.10 15.24 -51.54
N SER A 58 -5.99 14.63 -51.15
CA SER A 58 -5.34 13.53 -51.88
C SER A 58 -5.57 12.14 -51.26
N LEU A 59 -6.30 12.06 -50.15
CA LEU A 59 -6.59 10.78 -49.48
C LEU A 59 -7.63 9.97 -50.25
N ASP A 60 -7.40 8.65 -50.35
CA ASP A 60 -8.43 7.72 -50.82
C ASP A 60 -9.63 7.67 -49.86
N ALA A 61 -10.78 7.20 -50.34
CA ALA A 61 -12.04 7.23 -49.58
C ALA A 61 -11.95 6.54 -48.20
N LYS A 62 -11.22 5.41 -48.09
CA LYS A 62 -11.07 4.66 -46.85
C LYS A 62 -10.19 5.41 -45.85
N LYS A 63 -9.03 5.92 -46.29
CA LYS A 63 -8.13 6.73 -45.46
C LYS A 63 -8.79 8.03 -45.06
N LYS A 64 -9.56 8.66 -45.95
CA LYS A 64 -10.32 9.88 -45.66
C LYS A 64 -11.35 9.64 -44.57
N ARG A 65 -12.12 8.54 -44.64
CA ARG A 65 -13.05 8.15 -43.57
C ARG A 65 -12.34 7.96 -42.23
N ASN A 66 -11.24 7.21 -42.20
CA ASN A 66 -10.46 6.99 -40.98
C ASN A 66 -9.87 8.29 -40.42
N PHE A 67 -9.39 9.18 -41.29
CA PHE A 67 -8.93 10.51 -40.91
C PHE A 67 -10.06 11.32 -40.28
N LEU A 68 -11.24 11.39 -40.92
CA LEU A 68 -12.39 12.11 -40.40
C LEU A 68 -12.83 11.58 -39.03
N HIS A 69 -12.81 10.26 -38.80
CA HIS A 69 -13.08 9.70 -37.48
C HIS A 69 -12.03 10.15 -36.44
N GLY A 70 -10.75 10.05 -36.78
CA GLY A 70 -9.65 10.40 -35.89
C GLY A 70 -9.62 11.89 -35.54
N ILE A 71 -9.73 12.77 -36.54
CA ILE A 71 -9.73 14.22 -36.32
C ILE A 71 -10.96 14.69 -35.55
N THR A 72 -12.12 14.05 -35.77
CA THR A 72 -13.34 14.31 -34.98
C THR A 72 -13.13 14.01 -33.51
N LYS A 73 -12.50 12.87 -33.18
CA LYS A 73 -12.14 12.55 -31.79
C LYS A 73 -11.18 13.59 -31.18
N PHE A 74 -10.24 14.12 -31.96
CA PHE A 74 -9.37 15.22 -31.51
C PHE A 74 -10.13 16.52 -31.28
N LEU A 75 -11.03 16.91 -32.18
CA LEU A 75 -11.87 18.12 -32.01
C LEU A 75 -12.79 18.00 -30.78
N ILE A 76 -13.45 16.84 -30.59
CA ILE A 76 -14.23 16.57 -29.38
C ILE A 76 -13.34 16.72 -28.14
N ARG A 77 -12.15 16.11 -28.14
CA ARG A 77 -11.20 16.22 -27.02
C ARG A 77 -10.83 17.69 -26.74
N MET A 78 -10.52 18.46 -27.77
CA MET A 78 -10.15 19.86 -27.69
C MET A 78 -11.29 20.77 -27.23
N SER A 79 -12.55 20.32 -27.25
CA SER A 79 -13.71 21.12 -26.83
C SER A 79 -14.33 20.67 -25.50
N THR A 80 -14.27 19.37 -25.16
CA THR A 80 -15.08 18.81 -24.07
C THR A 80 -14.27 18.01 -23.05
N ARG A 81 -12.97 17.77 -23.26
CA ARG A 81 -12.16 16.97 -22.33
C ARG A 81 -11.11 17.84 -21.64
N PRO A 82 -11.33 18.23 -20.37
CA PRO A 82 -10.44 19.13 -19.65
C PRO A 82 -9.12 18.46 -19.21
N THR A 83 -9.00 17.13 -19.25
CA THR A 83 -7.79 16.41 -18.83
C THR A 83 -6.53 16.89 -19.58
N PRO A 84 -5.53 17.50 -18.90
CA PRO A 84 -4.37 18.09 -19.56
C PRO A 84 -3.56 17.06 -20.34
N PHE A 85 -3.34 17.35 -21.63
CA PHE A 85 -2.58 16.52 -22.55
C PHE A 85 -2.07 17.38 -23.71
N GLY A 86 -0.76 17.59 -23.77
CA GLY A 86 -0.17 18.46 -24.78
C GLY A 86 -0.81 19.85 -24.75
N LEU A 87 -1.24 20.27 -25.93
CA LEU A 87 -1.94 21.54 -26.16
C LEU A 87 -3.42 21.30 -26.52
N PHE A 88 -4.09 20.27 -25.98
CA PHE A 88 -5.55 20.12 -26.13
C PHE A 88 -6.33 20.67 -24.94
N ALA A 89 -5.71 20.64 -23.76
CA ALA A 89 -6.25 21.17 -22.54
C ALA A 89 -5.10 21.62 -21.65
N GLY A 90 -5.34 22.67 -20.87
CA GLY A 90 -4.38 23.22 -19.92
C GLY A 90 -4.93 23.23 -18.50
N MET A 91 -4.10 23.65 -17.57
CA MET A 91 -4.45 23.80 -16.16
C MET A 91 -4.07 25.16 -15.60
N GLY A 92 -4.81 25.63 -14.60
CA GLY A 92 -4.43 26.80 -13.78
C GLY A 92 -4.67 26.57 -12.28
N ILE A 93 -4.11 27.46 -11.48
CA ILE A 93 -4.33 27.53 -10.03
C ILE A 93 -4.85 28.93 -9.70
N GLU A 94 -5.98 29.00 -9.03
CA GLU A 94 -6.59 30.23 -8.53
C GLU A 94 -7.15 29.98 -7.12
N SER A 95 -7.32 31.05 -6.35
CA SER A 95 -8.01 31.02 -5.06
C SER A 95 -9.52 31.10 -5.27
N ILE A 96 -10.29 30.52 -4.33
CA ILE A 96 -11.76 30.42 -4.40
C ILE A 96 -12.45 31.79 -4.55
N ASN A 97 -11.84 32.87 -4.05
CA ASN A 97 -12.43 34.21 -4.03
C ASN A 97 -12.01 35.11 -5.20
N ASN A 98 -11.33 34.57 -6.22
CA ASN A 98 -10.80 35.37 -7.32
C ASN A 98 -11.59 35.09 -8.61
N ASN A 99 -12.55 35.97 -8.92
CA ASN A 99 -13.37 35.84 -10.13
C ASN A 99 -12.55 36.28 -11.36
N GLY A 100 -12.14 35.33 -12.21
CA GLY A 100 -11.51 35.62 -13.49
C GLY A 100 -12.47 36.22 -14.51
N LYS A 101 -11.94 36.94 -15.51
CA LYS A 101 -12.73 37.62 -16.56
C LYS A 101 -13.11 36.71 -17.75
N GLY A 102 -12.91 35.39 -17.65
CA GLY A 102 -13.24 34.41 -18.71
C GLY A 102 -12.37 34.46 -19.97
N SER A 103 -11.22 35.17 -19.93
CA SER A 103 -10.24 35.23 -21.02
C SER A 103 -8.87 34.81 -20.48
N PHE A 104 -8.17 33.92 -21.19
CA PHE A 104 -6.91 33.35 -20.70
C PHE A 104 -5.80 33.35 -21.70
N ASN A 105 -4.58 33.38 -21.17
CA ASN A 105 -3.38 33.12 -21.93
C ASN A 105 -2.97 31.66 -21.71
N ILE A 106 -2.45 31.05 -22.77
CA ILE A 106 -1.87 29.71 -22.76
C ILE A 106 -0.36 29.86 -22.77
N ASP A 107 0.26 29.59 -21.64
CA ASP A 107 1.72 29.47 -21.55
C ASP A 107 2.07 28.00 -21.81
N SER A 108 2.78 27.71 -22.90
CA SER A 108 3.19 26.36 -23.27
C SER A 108 4.56 26.04 -22.71
N TYR A 109 4.71 24.90 -22.06
CA TYR A 109 5.98 24.45 -21.47
C TYR A 109 6.47 23.19 -22.18
N PHE A 110 7.62 23.28 -22.86
CA PHE A 110 8.27 22.21 -23.63
C PHE A 110 9.37 21.56 -22.81
N ARG A 111 9.34 20.24 -22.71
CA ARG A 111 10.33 19.41 -22.02
C ARG A 111 10.66 18.18 -22.85
N LEU A 112 11.83 17.59 -22.63
CA LEU A 112 12.11 16.27 -23.21
C LEU A 112 11.22 15.22 -22.56
N ASP A 113 10.72 14.30 -23.38
CA ASP A 113 10.04 13.10 -22.91
C ASP A 113 11.06 12.14 -22.28
N PHE A 114 10.64 11.37 -21.27
CA PHE A 114 11.54 10.43 -20.60
C PHE A 114 12.12 9.35 -21.51
N SER A 115 11.47 9.01 -22.63
CA SER A 115 12.05 8.09 -23.61
C SER A 115 13.30 8.67 -24.28
N THR A 116 13.34 10.00 -24.51
CA THR A 116 14.54 10.73 -24.97
C THR A 116 15.56 10.87 -23.86
N ILE A 117 15.12 11.19 -22.63
CA ILE A 117 16.03 11.30 -21.48
C ILE A 117 16.77 9.97 -21.25
N TYR A 118 16.06 8.83 -21.23
CA TYR A 118 16.70 7.52 -21.12
C TYR A 118 17.63 7.23 -22.29
N LYS A 119 17.29 7.64 -23.52
CA LYS A 119 18.20 7.49 -24.66
C LYS A 119 19.48 8.31 -24.49
N ILE A 120 19.37 9.53 -23.97
CA ILE A 120 20.54 10.36 -23.66
C ILE A 120 21.40 9.69 -22.59
N VAL A 121 20.79 9.22 -21.50
CA VAL A 121 21.48 8.48 -20.43
C VAL A 121 22.21 7.26 -20.99
N GLU A 122 21.55 6.45 -21.81
CA GLU A 122 22.14 5.29 -22.48
C GLU A 122 23.36 5.67 -23.33
N VAL A 123 23.28 6.74 -24.11
CA VAL A 123 24.39 7.23 -24.93
C VAL A 123 25.56 7.72 -24.08
N LEU A 124 25.27 8.47 -23.01
CA LEU A 124 26.29 8.99 -22.08
C LEU A 124 27.00 7.86 -21.31
N GLU A 125 26.25 6.89 -20.79
CA GLU A 125 26.81 5.71 -20.10
C GLU A 125 27.55 4.74 -21.03
N ASN A 126 27.46 4.93 -22.35
CA ASN A 126 28.21 4.19 -23.36
C ASN A 126 29.47 4.95 -23.85
N GLN A 127 29.72 6.18 -23.41
CA GLN A 127 30.96 6.90 -23.72
C GLN A 127 31.99 6.75 -22.60
N ASP A 128 33.11 6.09 -22.88
CA ASP A 128 34.17 5.84 -21.89
C ASP A 128 34.71 7.13 -21.23
N GLU A 129 34.87 8.20 -22.02
CA GLU A 129 35.38 9.49 -21.52
C GLU A 129 34.45 10.17 -20.51
N ILE A 130 33.15 9.89 -20.61
CA ILE A 130 32.10 10.40 -19.73
C ILE A 130 31.96 9.47 -18.53
N LEU A 131 31.80 8.17 -18.80
CA LEU A 131 31.56 7.16 -17.76
C LEU A 131 32.71 7.12 -16.75
N LYS A 132 33.97 7.28 -17.17
CA LYS A 132 35.12 7.32 -16.24
C LYS A 132 35.00 8.41 -15.17
N LYS A 133 34.29 9.50 -15.45
CA LYS A 133 34.07 10.61 -14.50
C LYS A 133 32.76 10.49 -13.72
N ALA A 134 31.85 9.63 -14.15
CA ALA A 134 30.59 9.38 -13.45
C ALA A 134 30.84 8.76 -12.06
N ASN A 135 29.94 9.04 -11.12
CA ASN A 135 29.92 8.31 -9.86
C ASN A 135 29.00 7.10 -9.99
N ILE A 136 29.39 6.02 -9.34
CA ILE A 136 28.71 4.74 -9.39
C ILE A 136 28.21 4.37 -8.00
N ARG A 137 26.98 3.86 -7.95
CA ARG A 137 26.30 3.40 -6.74
C ARG A 137 25.80 1.98 -6.92
N PHE A 138 25.73 1.25 -5.81
CA PHE A 138 25.05 -0.04 -5.78
C PHE A 138 23.54 0.14 -5.84
N ASN A 139 22.83 -0.72 -6.58
CA ASN A 139 21.38 -0.74 -6.53
C ASN A 139 20.90 -1.34 -5.20
N ASN A 140 20.22 -0.52 -4.41
CA ASN A 140 19.75 -0.86 -3.06
C ASN A 140 18.62 -1.91 -3.02
N LEU A 141 17.98 -2.23 -4.15
CA LEU A 141 17.04 -3.36 -4.22
C LEU A 141 17.75 -4.72 -4.22
N LEU A 142 19.07 -4.79 -4.43
CA LEU A 142 19.79 -6.07 -4.40
C LEU A 142 20.06 -6.51 -2.96
N TYR A 143 19.51 -7.65 -2.60
CA TYR A 143 19.78 -8.29 -1.31
C TYR A 143 20.41 -9.67 -1.50
N LYS A 144 21.08 -10.13 -0.45
CA LYS A 144 21.80 -11.41 -0.45
C LYS A 144 20.87 -12.54 -0.04
N HIS A 145 20.80 -13.58 -0.87
CA HIS A 145 20.20 -14.86 -0.52
C HIS A 145 21.24 -15.97 -0.73
N GLY A 146 21.72 -16.55 0.37
CA GLY A 146 22.77 -17.56 0.35
C GLY A 146 24.06 -17.03 -0.30
N ASN A 147 24.49 -17.67 -1.40
CA ASN A 147 25.66 -17.26 -2.18
C ASN A 147 25.31 -16.43 -3.43
N ARG A 148 24.09 -15.88 -3.50
CA ARG A 148 23.59 -15.09 -4.63
C ARG A 148 23.07 -13.73 -4.17
N LEU A 149 22.98 -12.80 -5.12
CA LEU A 149 22.25 -11.55 -4.98
C LEU A 149 21.00 -11.63 -5.86
N LYS A 150 19.85 -11.27 -5.29
CA LYS A 150 18.56 -11.20 -5.99
C LYS A 150 18.21 -9.73 -6.23
N LEU A 151 17.78 -9.42 -7.44
CA LEU A 151 17.21 -8.12 -7.83
C LEU A 151 15.74 -8.36 -8.19
N PRO A 152 14.78 -7.92 -7.35
CA PRO A 152 13.36 -8.19 -7.55
C PRO A 152 12.73 -7.35 -8.68
N TYR A 153 13.43 -6.33 -9.17
CA TYR A 153 12.93 -5.41 -10.18
C TYR A 153 14.06 -4.72 -10.96
N GLN A 154 13.90 -4.62 -12.28
CA GLN A 154 14.79 -3.89 -13.18
C GLN A 154 14.04 -2.72 -13.83
N SER A 155 14.71 -1.57 -13.96
CA SER A 155 14.15 -0.33 -14.49
C SER A 155 14.19 -0.26 -16.02
N ASN A 156 14.81 -1.24 -16.69
CA ASN A 156 14.86 -1.42 -18.15
C ASN A 156 15.33 -0.18 -18.96
N VAL A 157 16.13 0.70 -18.35
CA VAL A 157 16.72 1.87 -19.04
C VAL A 157 17.51 1.46 -20.30
N HIS A 158 18.16 0.28 -20.28
CA HIS A 158 18.97 -0.25 -21.39
C HIS A 158 18.36 -1.41 -22.17
N ASN A 159 17.30 -2.07 -21.67
CA ASN A 159 16.79 -3.34 -22.23
C ASN A 159 15.27 -3.27 -22.48
N LYS A 160 14.88 -2.74 -23.64
CA LYS A 160 13.46 -2.63 -24.03
C LYS A 160 12.88 -3.88 -24.70
N ASP A 161 13.72 -4.76 -25.25
CA ASP A 161 13.29 -5.80 -26.22
C ASP A 161 12.98 -7.19 -25.62
N ASN A 162 13.20 -7.42 -24.32
CA ASN A 162 12.93 -8.71 -23.65
C ASN A 162 11.85 -8.55 -22.56
N ILE A 163 10.61 -8.30 -22.98
CA ILE A 163 9.46 -8.27 -22.08
C ILE A 163 8.87 -9.68 -22.02
N ASP A 164 9.50 -10.54 -21.23
CA ASP A 164 8.81 -11.73 -20.74
C ASP A 164 8.24 -11.39 -19.36
N GLU A 165 6.92 -11.27 -19.26
CA GLU A 165 6.21 -10.84 -18.03
C GLU A 165 6.49 -11.76 -16.83
N HIS A 166 7.08 -12.93 -17.07
CA HIS A 166 7.39 -13.96 -16.09
C HIS A 166 8.88 -13.99 -15.61
N MET A 167 9.76 -13.13 -16.11
CA MET A 167 11.21 -13.13 -15.78
C MET A 167 11.68 -11.87 -15.02
N LYS A 168 10.91 -11.35 -14.05
CA LYS A 168 11.25 -10.06 -13.38
C LYS A 168 12.28 -10.13 -12.24
N ILE A 169 12.58 -11.32 -11.70
CA ILE A 169 13.59 -11.48 -10.64
C ILE A 169 14.91 -11.91 -11.26
N MET A 170 15.89 -11.00 -11.34
CA MET A 170 17.24 -11.35 -11.75
C MET A 170 18.02 -11.88 -10.55
N THR A 171 18.79 -12.96 -10.74
CA THR A 171 19.67 -13.47 -9.69
C THR A 171 21.09 -13.69 -10.21
N VAL A 172 22.09 -13.12 -9.53
CA VAL A 172 23.50 -13.26 -9.87
C VAL A 172 24.29 -13.93 -8.75
N LYS A 173 25.37 -14.64 -9.09
CA LYS A 173 26.27 -15.21 -8.07
C LYS A 173 26.98 -14.07 -7.33
N ASN A 174 26.97 -14.09 -6.00
CA ASN A 174 27.73 -13.14 -5.19
C ASN A 174 29.21 -13.56 -5.19
N SER A 175 29.93 -13.23 -6.26
CA SER A 175 31.37 -13.50 -6.37
C SER A 175 32.16 -12.62 -5.40
N PRO A 176 33.41 -12.99 -5.04
CA PRO A 176 34.26 -12.13 -4.21
C PRO A 176 34.43 -10.71 -4.79
N VAL A 177 34.52 -10.61 -6.13
CA VAL A 177 34.59 -9.31 -6.83
C VAL A 177 33.32 -8.50 -6.64
N LEU A 178 32.14 -9.11 -6.81
CA LEU A 178 30.86 -8.41 -6.66
C LEU A 178 30.59 -8.01 -5.20
N ASP A 179 30.95 -8.87 -4.25
CA ASP A 179 30.84 -8.58 -2.82
C ASP A 179 31.76 -7.41 -2.41
N TYR A 180 32.97 -7.37 -2.98
CA TYR A 180 33.89 -6.24 -2.81
C TYR A 180 33.33 -4.96 -3.43
N ILE A 181 32.84 -5.00 -4.67
CA ILE A 181 32.18 -3.86 -5.35
C ILE A 181 31.04 -3.34 -4.48
N ARG A 182 30.12 -4.20 -4.04
CA ARG A 182 28.99 -3.81 -3.19
C ARG A 182 29.44 -3.05 -1.94
N LYS A 183 30.49 -3.50 -1.27
CA LYS A 183 31.01 -2.85 -0.05
C LYS A 183 31.56 -1.45 -0.33
N ILE A 184 32.29 -1.27 -1.43
CA ILE A 184 32.91 0.02 -1.76
C ILE A 184 31.94 1.00 -2.42
N THR A 185 30.88 0.52 -3.07
CA THR A 185 29.82 1.33 -3.70
C THR A 185 28.64 1.61 -2.77
N ARG A 186 28.76 1.37 -1.46
CA ARG A 186 27.80 1.84 -0.45
C ARG A 186 27.72 3.37 -0.40
N ASN A 187 28.87 4.00 -0.62
CA ASN A 187 28.97 5.42 -0.91
C ASN A 187 29.31 5.58 -2.40
N ASP A 188 28.97 6.73 -2.94
CA ASP A 188 29.28 7.11 -4.31
C ASP A 188 30.78 7.03 -4.53
N ILE A 189 31.18 6.35 -5.59
CA ILE A 189 32.57 6.24 -5.98
C ILE A 189 32.71 6.56 -7.46
N ASN A 190 33.71 7.34 -7.82
CA ASN A 190 34.03 7.60 -9.21
C ASN A 190 34.38 6.28 -9.94
N PHE A 191 33.92 6.13 -11.19
CA PHE A 191 34.10 4.89 -11.97
C PHE A 191 35.58 4.52 -12.16
N GLU A 192 36.45 5.48 -12.46
CA GLU A 192 37.89 5.22 -12.65
C GLU A 192 38.56 4.77 -11.34
N GLN A 193 38.22 5.42 -10.23
CA GLN A 193 38.67 5.00 -8.90
C GLN A 193 38.16 3.60 -8.52
N LEU A 194 36.95 3.23 -8.96
CA LEU A 194 36.40 1.89 -8.76
C LEU A 194 37.19 0.85 -9.55
N VAL A 195 37.54 1.14 -10.81
CA VAL A 195 38.41 0.29 -11.63
C VAL A 195 39.77 0.07 -10.97
N ASP A 196 40.43 1.14 -10.51
CA ASP A 196 41.73 1.06 -9.84
C ASP A 196 41.67 0.17 -8.59
N LYS A 197 40.62 0.32 -7.77
CA LYS A 197 40.41 -0.49 -6.57
C LYS A 197 40.20 -1.96 -6.89
N ILE A 198 39.49 -2.29 -7.97
CA ILE A 198 39.26 -3.67 -8.41
C ILE A 198 40.56 -4.28 -8.94
N ASN A 199 41.28 -3.55 -9.81
CA ASN A 199 42.55 -3.99 -10.37
C ASN A 199 43.57 -4.30 -9.27
N LYS A 200 43.66 -3.43 -8.27
CA LYS A 200 44.57 -3.60 -7.14
C LYS A 200 44.22 -4.80 -6.25
N GLU A 201 42.94 -5.00 -5.96
CA GLU A 201 42.49 -6.10 -5.07
C GLU A 201 42.56 -7.47 -5.75
N PHE A 202 42.23 -7.55 -7.04
CA PHE A 202 42.08 -8.82 -7.76
C PHE A 202 43.16 -9.09 -8.82
N ASN A 203 44.16 -8.22 -8.95
CA ASN A 203 45.26 -8.33 -9.93
C ASN A 203 44.75 -8.54 -11.37
N THR A 204 43.88 -7.62 -11.82
CA THR A 204 43.24 -7.64 -13.16
C THR A 204 43.56 -6.38 -13.95
N GLU A 205 43.30 -6.41 -15.25
CA GLU A 205 43.50 -5.28 -16.16
C GLU A 205 42.25 -4.39 -16.27
N ASP A 206 42.47 -3.11 -16.60
CA ASP A 206 41.45 -2.09 -16.87
C ASP A 206 40.33 -2.58 -17.79
N THR A 207 40.68 -3.19 -18.92
CA THR A 207 39.72 -3.63 -19.94
C THR A 207 38.72 -4.64 -19.37
N THR A 208 39.19 -5.55 -18.53
CA THR A 208 38.38 -6.58 -17.88
C THR A 208 37.47 -5.96 -16.82
N SER A 209 38.03 -5.10 -15.97
CA SER A 209 37.26 -4.41 -14.91
C SER A 209 36.18 -3.49 -15.49
N LYS A 210 36.53 -2.68 -16.50
CA LYS A 210 35.59 -1.79 -17.20
C LYS A 210 34.47 -2.58 -17.87
N GLY A 211 34.81 -3.66 -18.60
CA GLY A 211 33.83 -4.53 -19.23
C GLY A 211 32.90 -5.23 -18.23
N TYR A 212 33.41 -5.61 -17.06
CA TYR A 212 32.60 -6.19 -15.99
C TYR A 212 31.65 -5.16 -15.36
N LEU A 213 32.16 -3.99 -14.97
CA LEU A 213 31.35 -2.90 -14.41
C LEU A 213 30.27 -2.44 -15.39
N LYS A 214 30.58 -2.35 -16.68
CA LYS A 214 29.60 -2.00 -17.71
C LYS A 214 28.45 -3.01 -17.76
N LYS A 215 28.74 -4.31 -17.72
CA LYS A 215 27.71 -5.35 -17.60
C LYS A 215 26.85 -5.19 -16.34
N LEU A 216 27.44 -4.78 -15.21
CA LEU A 216 26.68 -4.54 -13.98
C LEU A 216 25.75 -3.32 -14.12
N ILE A 217 26.17 -2.26 -14.82
CA ILE A 217 25.34 -1.07 -15.12
C ILE A 217 24.20 -1.44 -16.07
N ASP A 218 24.50 -2.17 -17.14
CA ASP A 218 23.52 -2.57 -18.17
C ASP A 218 22.43 -3.51 -17.60
N ASN A 219 22.72 -4.19 -16.47
CA ASN A 219 21.79 -5.08 -15.76
C ASN A 219 21.19 -4.45 -14.49
N ASP A 220 21.32 -3.14 -14.28
CA ASP A 220 20.80 -2.41 -13.10
C ASP A 220 21.35 -2.91 -11.76
N ILE A 221 22.52 -3.56 -11.73
CA ILE A 221 23.21 -3.92 -10.48
C ILE A 221 23.94 -2.70 -9.91
N LEU A 222 24.46 -1.85 -10.81
CA LEU A 222 25.06 -0.57 -10.49
C LEU A 222 24.31 0.54 -11.23
N PHE A 223 24.28 1.73 -10.64
CA PHE A 223 23.74 2.93 -11.27
C PHE A 223 24.81 4.01 -11.35
N SER A 224 24.81 4.77 -12.44
CA SER A 224 25.57 6.01 -12.50
C SER A 224 24.75 7.19 -11.98
N ASP A 225 25.44 8.24 -11.53
CA ASP A 225 24.83 9.55 -11.25
C ASP A 225 24.34 10.26 -12.53
N LEU A 226 24.56 9.71 -13.72
CA LEU A 226 23.97 10.21 -14.97
C LEU A 226 22.49 9.85 -15.07
N ARG A 227 21.93 8.99 -14.21
CA ARG A 227 20.50 8.67 -14.24
C ARG A 227 19.72 9.68 -13.38
N PRO A 228 18.94 10.61 -13.97
CA PRO A 228 18.24 11.63 -13.18
C PRO A 228 17.14 11.00 -12.31
N ALA A 229 17.00 11.50 -11.08
CA ALA A 229 15.89 11.17 -10.21
C ALA A 229 14.56 11.59 -10.82
N LEU A 230 13.49 10.80 -10.65
CA LEU A 230 12.15 11.24 -11.06
C LEU A 230 11.61 12.39 -10.23
N SER A 231 12.15 12.63 -9.04
CA SER A 231 11.88 13.84 -8.26
C SER A 231 12.66 15.07 -8.73
N SER A 232 13.56 14.94 -9.70
CA SER A 232 14.26 16.08 -10.29
C SER A 232 13.27 17.04 -10.95
N ASN A 233 13.43 18.33 -10.65
CA ASN A 233 12.61 19.38 -11.25
C ASN A 233 12.88 19.48 -12.75
N ASP A 234 14.13 19.38 -13.18
CA ASP A 234 14.54 19.33 -14.59
C ASP A 234 15.57 18.23 -14.89
N PRO A 235 15.12 17.00 -15.18
CA PRO A 235 15.99 15.86 -15.48
C PRO A 235 16.96 16.11 -16.64
N PHE A 236 16.60 16.95 -17.61
CA PHE A 236 17.48 17.23 -18.75
C PHE A 236 18.59 18.22 -18.37
N LYS A 237 18.24 19.30 -17.65
CA LYS A 237 19.25 20.25 -17.15
C LYS A 237 20.18 19.60 -16.13
N TYR A 238 19.67 18.71 -15.28
CA TYR A 238 20.47 17.90 -14.37
C TYR A 238 21.64 17.20 -15.07
N LEU A 239 21.40 16.57 -16.23
CA LEU A 239 22.45 15.92 -17.01
C LEU A 239 23.53 16.91 -17.43
N ILE A 240 23.14 18.09 -17.91
CA ILE A 240 24.09 19.13 -18.34
C ILE A 240 24.91 19.61 -17.14
N THR A 241 24.26 19.91 -16.02
CA THR A 241 24.90 20.37 -14.79
C THR A 241 25.93 19.36 -14.28
N ILE A 242 25.59 18.07 -14.24
CA ILE A 242 26.54 17.03 -13.81
C ILE A 242 27.75 16.93 -14.74
N LEU A 243 27.54 17.00 -16.05
CA LEU A 243 28.64 16.95 -17.02
C LEU A 243 29.57 18.16 -16.88
N GLU A 244 29.01 19.36 -16.63
CA GLU A 244 29.76 20.59 -16.38
C GLU A 244 30.55 20.54 -15.07
N GLU A 245 29.91 20.16 -13.97
CA GLU A 245 30.55 20.06 -12.64
C GLU A 245 31.71 19.06 -12.63
N LYS A 246 31.59 17.98 -13.40
CA LYS A 246 32.66 16.98 -13.60
C LYS A 246 33.73 17.41 -14.62
N ASN A 247 33.65 18.63 -15.14
CA ASN A 247 34.55 19.19 -16.15
C ASN A 247 34.73 18.24 -17.35
N ILE A 248 33.63 17.67 -17.86
CA ILE A 248 33.65 16.80 -19.04
C ILE A 248 33.69 17.68 -20.28
N ASN A 249 34.76 17.61 -21.05
CA ASN A 249 34.89 18.28 -22.33
C ASN A 249 34.68 17.25 -23.45
N HIS A 250 33.45 17.16 -23.96
CA HIS A 250 33.05 16.18 -24.97
C HIS A 250 31.97 16.80 -25.87
N GLU A 251 31.99 16.47 -27.17
CA GLU A 251 31.00 16.91 -28.16
C GLU A 251 29.54 16.72 -27.72
N LEU A 252 29.23 15.66 -26.95
CA LEU A 252 27.89 15.41 -26.45
C LEU A 252 27.41 16.51 -25.51
N LEU A 253 28.28 17.07 -24.67
CA LEU A 253 27.91 18.19 -23.80
C LEU A 253 27.51 19.41 -24.62
N ASP A 254 28.27 19.73 -25.68
CA ASP A 254 27.94 20.83 -26.58
C ASP A 254 26.62 20.59 -27.31
N ASN A 255 26.38 19.36 -27.77
CA ASN A 255 25.10 18.96 -28.37
C ASN A 255 23.93 19.11 -27.37
N LEU A 256 24.10 18.69 -26.11
CA LEU A 256 23.08 18.86 -25.07
C LEU A 256 22.83 20.33 -24.75
N LYS A 257 23.87 21.17 -24.71
CA LYS A 257 23.74 22.62 -24.52
C LYS A 257 22.98 23.27 -25.66
N GLN A 258 23.22 22.86 -26.91
CA GLN A 258 22.49 23.37 -28.06
C GLN A 258 21.00 22.96 -28.04
N ILE A 259 20.70 21.73 -27.64
CA ILE A 259 19.33 21.26 -27.40
C ILE A 259 18.68 22.11 -26.29
N ASN A 260 19.36 22.30 -25.16
CA ASN A 260 18.83 23.07 -24.03
C ASN A 260 18.58 24.53 -24.41
N PHE A 261 19.49 25.15 -25.16
CA PHE A 261 19.30 26.50 -25.68
C PHE A 261 18.04 26.60 -26.55
N SER A 262 17.79 25.60 -27.40
CA SER A 262 16.60 25.55 -28.25
C SER A 262 15.31 25.36 -27.42
N LEU A 263 15.34 24.50 -26.40
CA LEU A 263 14.21 24.31 -25.46
C LEU A 263 13.96 25.55 -24.59
N ASP A 264 15.01 26.20 -24.09
CA ASP A 264 14.88 27.43 -23.31
C ASP A 264 14.32 28.55 -24.16
N LYS A 265 14.71 28.65 -25.45
CA LYS A 265 14.09 29.58 -26.39
C LYS A 265 12.59 29.35 -26.50
N PHE A 266 12.16 28.09 -26.66
CA PHE A 266 10.74 27.72 -26.71
C PHE A 266 9.96 28.13 -25.44
N ASN A 267 10.56 27.97 -24.27
CA ASN A 267 9.93 28.29 -22.99
C ASN A 267 9.99 29.80 -22.64
N LEU A 268 10.98 30.54 -23.14
CA LEU A 268 11.18 31.97 -22.88
C LEU A 268 10.34 32.87 -23.78
N THR A 269 10.21 32.54 -25.07
CA THR A 269 9.53 33.42 -26.02
C THR A 269 8.05 33.58 -25.66
N LYS A 270 7.41 32.59 -25.03
CA LYS A 270 5.94 32.53 -24.78
C LYS A 270 5.07 32.78 -26.03
N GLU A 271 5.68 33.04 -27.17
CA GLU A 271 5.10 33.18 -28.50
C GLU A 271 4.74 31.81 -29.08
N GLU A 272 3.88 31.84 -30.10
CA GLU A 272 3.42 30.64 -30.80
C GLU A 272 4.57 29.97 -31.55
N ILE A 273 5.04 28.84 -31.03
CA ILE A 273 6.01 27.99 -31.71
C ILE A 273 5.39 27.39 -32.95
N SER A 274 6.07 27.48 -34.09
CA SER A 274 5.59 26.87 -35.32
C SER A 274 5.88 25.37 -35.38
N VAL A 275 5.09 24.62 -36.15
CA VAL A 275 5.37 23.20 -36.46
C VAL A 275 6.77 23.04 -37.08
N LYS A 276 7.22 24.00 -37.89
CA LYS A 276 8.54 24.00 -38.53
C LYS A 276 9.66 24.09 -37.50
N GLU A 277 9.55 24.96 -36.50
CA GLU A 277 10.55 25.08 -35.43
C GLU A 277 10.63 23.79 -34.61
N LEU A 278 9.49 23.21 -34.23
CA LEU A 278 9.47 21.95 -33.50
C LEU A 278 10.01 20.79 -34.35
N SER A 279 9.72 20.77 -35.65
CA SER A 279 10.30 19.80 -36.58
C SER A 279 11.80 19.95 -36.72
N ASN A 280 12.33 21.18 -36.76
CA ASN A 280 13.77 21.43 -36.79
C ASN A 280 14.44 20.94 -35.50
N PHE A 281 13.82 21.16 -34.35
CA PHE A 281 14.30 20.64 -33.08
C PHE A 281 14.31 19.10 -33.04
N LYS A 282 13.26 18.43 -33.53
CA LYS A 282 13.26 16.96 -33.68
C LYS A 282 14.36 16.47 -34.63
N SER A 283 14.61 17.19 -35.74
CA SER A 283 15.72 16.89 -36.65
C SER A 283 17.09 17.09 -35.99
N LEU A 284 17.23 18.05 -35.07
CA LEU A 284 18.44 18.26 -34.28
C LEU A 284 18.70 17.05 -33.37
N LEU A 285 17.69 16.58 -32.62
CA LEU A 285 17.78 15.35 -31.81
C LEU A 285 18.18 14.14 -32.66
N LYS A 286 17.63 14.02 -33.87
CA LYS A 286 17.94 12.93 -34.80
C LYS A 286 19.39 13.00 -35.31
N THR A 287 19.86 14.20 -35.65
CA THR A 287 21.25 14.44 -36.08
C THR A 287 22.24 14.00 -35.00
N PHE A 288 21.92 14.29 -33.74
CA PHE A 288 22.74 13.88 -32.59
C PHE A 288 22.49 12.44 -32.13
N LYS A 289 21.58 11.70 -32.78
CA LYS A 289 21.20 10.32 -32.42
C LYS A 289 20.65 10.17 -30.99
N LEU A 290 19.93 11.17 -30.52
CA LEU A 290 19.37 11.24 -29.16
C LEU A 290 17.84 11.04 -29.12
N CYS A 291 17.19 10.74 -30.25
CA CYS A 291 15.74 10.53 -30.31
C CYS A 291 15.27 9.32 -29.51
N GLY A 292 14.26 9.52 -28.65
CA GLY A 292 13.47 8.46 -28.03
C GLY A 292 12.33 7.98 -28.93
N GLU A 293 11.41 7.19 -28.36
CA GLU A 293 10.15 6.82 -29.03
C GLU A 293 9.21 8.03 -29.17
N LYS A 294 9.25 8.92 -28.17
CA LYS A 294 8.61 10.22 -28.18
C LYS A 294 9.67 11.25 -27.81
N ASP A 295 9.77 12.32 -28.57
CA ASP A 295 10.86 13.26 -28.35
C ASP A 295 10.59 14.22 -27.17
N ILE A 296 9.34 14.72 -27.09
CA ILE A 296 8.98 15.92 -26.34
C ILE A 296 7.65 15.71 -25.61
N ARG A 297 7.57 16.26 -24.41
CA ARG A 297 6.35 16.47 -23.63
C ARG A 297 6.03 17.97 -23.58
N VAL A 298 4.75 18.29 -23.71
CA VAL A 298 4.26 19.67 -23.60
C VAL A 298 3.12 19.71 -22.59
N ASP A 299 3.13 20.70 -21.70
CA ASP A 299 2.03 21.01 -20.80
C ASP A 299 1.64 22.49 -20.95
N ALA A 300 0.33 22.77 -20.90
CA ALA A 300 -0.22 24.11 -21.03
C ALA A 300 -0.64 24.67 -19.65
N LYS A 301 -0.10 25.84 -19.28
CA LYS A 301 -0.58 26.63 -18.14
C LYS A 301 -1.58 27.66 -18.62
N LEU A 302 -2.72 27.72 -17.94
CA LEU A 302 -3.76 28.71 -18.14
C LEU A 302 -3.61 29.78 -17.07
N THR A 303 -3.63 31.04 -17.47
CA THR A 303 -3.56 32.20 -16.55
C THR A 303 -4.80 33.08 -16.71
N ASN A 304 -5.28 33.64 -15.59
CA ASN A 304 -6.44 34.56 -15.51
C ASN A 304 -7.76 33.96 -16.03
N SER A 305 -8.00 32.66 -15.82
CA SER A 305 -8.96 31.92 -16.66
C SER A 305 -10.14 31.29 -15.95
N SER A 306 -10.15 31.13 -14.63
CA SER A 306 -11.30 30.47 -14.02
C SER A 306 -12.51 31.39 -14.06
N GLU A 307 -13.64 30.81 -14.47
CA GLU A 307 -14.96 31.47 -14.42
C GLU A 307 -15.67 31.04 -13.12
N LEU A 308 -14.89 30.51 -12.16
CA LEU A 308 -15.38 29.91 -10.94
C LEU A 308 -15.93 31.00 -10.02
N ALA A 309 -17.23 30.93 -9.76
CA ALA A 309 -17.92 31.82 -8.83
C ALA A 309 -18.65 30.96 -7.79
N LEU A 310 -17.95 30.59 -6.71
CA LEU A 310 -18.51 29.77 -5.63
C LEU A 310 -19.22 30.64 -4.59
N GLY A 311 -20.45 30.28 -4.24
CA GLY A 311 -21.13 30.81 -3.04
C GLY A 311 -20.82 29.98 -1.79
N ASP A 312 -21.16 30.50 -0.61
CA ASP A 312 -20.98 29.79 0.67
C ASP A 312 -21.71 28.44 0.71
N GLU A 313 -22.87 28.36 0.06
CA GLU A 313 -23.64 27.12 -0.07
C GLU A 313 -22.90 26.07 -0.92
N ASP A 314 -22.25 26.48 -2.01
CA ASP A 314 -21.47 25.56 -2.84
C ASP A 314 -20.30 24.97 -2.06
N ILE A 315 -19.58 25.81 -1.32
CA ILE A 315 -18.46 25.40 -0.47
C ILE A 315 -18.96 24.40 0.59
N THR A 316 -20.06 24.72 1.26
CA THR A 316 -20.68 23.86 2.27
C THR A 316 -21.07 22.50 1.67
N ASN A 317 -21.68 22.49 0.49
CA ASN A 317 -22.13 21.26 -0.16
C ASN A 317 -20.93 20.38 -0.60
N LEU A 318 -19.87 21.00 -1.11
CA LEU A 318 -18.62 20.32 -1.47
C LEU A 318 -17.93 19.72 -0.24
N GLU A 319 -17.87 20.46 0.88
CA GLU A 319 -17.34 19.96 2.15
C GLU A 319 -18.16 18.77 2.68
N GLU A 320 -19.48 18.88 2.70
CA GLU A 320 -20.35 17.82 3.19
C GLU A 320 -20.24 16.55 2.32
N LEU A 321 -20.17 16.70 1.00
CA LEU A 321 -19.92 15.57 0.11
C LEU A 321 -18.56 14.92 0.41
N SER A 322 -17.51 15.71 0.66
CA SER A 322 -16.20 15.17 1.05
C SER A 322 -16.29 14.32 2.32
N ARG A 323 -17.09 14.75 3.31
CA ARG A 323 -17.34 13.97 4.54
C ARG A 323 -18.09 12.66 4.25
N ILE A 324 -19.11 12.70 3.39
CA ILE A 324 -19.87 11.50 2.98
C ILE A 324 -18.93 10.48 2.30
N MET A 325 -18.06 10.96 1.42
CA MET A 325 -17.09 10.11 0.73
C MET A 325 -16.06 9.49 1.69
N SER A 326 -15.60 10.25 2.67
CA SER A 326 -14.73 9.74 3.73
C SER A 326 -15.41 8.64 4.56
N TYR A 327 -16.69 8.81 4.89
CA TYR A 327 -17.49 7.79 5.58
C TYR A 327 -17.55 6.48 4.81
N LEU A 328 -17.76 6.54 3.50
CA LEU A 328 -17.75 5.37 2.61
C LEU A 328 -16.36 4.70 2.55
N GLY A 329 -15.29 5.49 2.65
CA GLY A 329 -13.93 4.97 2.74
C GLY A 329 -13.69 4.15 4.01
N CYS A 330 -14.16 4.63 5.17
CA CYS A 330 -14.03 3.91 6.45
C CYS A 330 -14.77 2.56 6.48
N ILE A 331 -15.80 2.38 5.65
CA ILE A 331 -16.58 1.13 5.59
C ILE A 331 -15.81 0.01 4.89
N ASN A 332 -14.91 0.37 3.97
CA ASN A 332 -14.07 -0.56 3.22
C ASN A 332 -12.58 -0.23 3.45
N PRO A 333 -12.07 -0.31 4.70
CA PRO A 333 -10.66 -0.05 4.96
C PRO A 333 -9.82 -1.00 4.12
N LEU A 334 -8.59 -0.61 3.76
CA LEU A 334 -7.71 -1.38 2.89
C LEU A 334 -7.58 -2.85 3.34
N GLN A 335 -8.43 -3.74 2.80
CA GLN A 335 -8.53 -5.13 3.26
C GLN A 335 -7.44 -6.01 2.66
N VAL A 336 -6.78 -5.52 1.60
CA VAL A 336 -5.79 -6.25 0.78
C VAL A 336 -4.58 -6.75 1.60
N LEU A 337 -4.32 -6.15 2.77
CA LEU A 337 -3.23 -6.56 3.66
C LEU A 337 -3.70 -7.39 4.85
N ASN A 338 -5.00 -7.61 5.07
CA ASN A 338 -5.47 -8.34 6.26
C ASN A 338 -5.03 -9.80 6.27
N SER A 339 -5.26 -10.54 5.18
CA SER A 339 -4.84 -11.94 5.07
C SER A 339 -3.32 -12.09 5.20
N TYR A 340 -2.58 -11.15 4.61
CA TYR A 340 -1.13 -11.09 4.67
C TYR A 340 -0.61 -10.73 6.06
N ARG A 341 -1.29 -9.83 6.78
CA ARG A 341 -1.03 -9.52 8.19
C ARG A 341 -1.24 -10.74 9.08
N ASP A 342 -2.32 -11.47 8.88
CA ASP A 342 -2.62 -12.65 9.68
C ASP A 342 -1.55 -13.73 9.44
N SER A 343 -1.12 -13.92 8.19
CA SER A 343 0.02 -14.79 7.84
C SER A 343 1.35 -14.30 8.44
N PHE A 344 1.56 -12.98 8.53
CA PHE A 344 2.72 -12.38 9.21
C PHE A 344 2.72 -12.68 10.70
N ILE A 345 1.59 -12.49 11.37
CA ILE A 345 1.44 -12.77 12.79
C ILE A 345 1.61 -14.27 13.06
N GLU A 346 1.14 -15.13 12.17
CA GLU A 346 1.30 -16.58 12.29
C GLU A 346 2.77 -17.01 12.17
N LYS A 347 3.51 -16.48 11.18
CA LYS A 347 4.91 -16.86 10.94
C LYS A 347 5.89 -16.19 11.91
N TYR A 348 5.74 -14.89 12.15
CA TYR A 348 6.71 -14.06 12.87
C TYR A 348 6.22 -13.61 14.26
N GLY A 349 4.92 -13.70 14.54
CA GLY A 349 4.32 -13.10 15.73
C GLY A 349 4.24 -11.57 15.65
N PRO A 350 3.57 -10.92 16.63
CA PRO A 350 3.38 -9.47 16.62
C PRO A 350 4.58 -8.68 17.16
N TYR A 351 5.61 -9.36 17.69
CA TYR A 351 6.76 -8.75 18.37
C TYR A 351 8.04 -8.75 17.51
N GLN A 352 7.95 -9.18 16.26
CA GLN A 352 9.07 -9.24 15.33
C GLN A 352 8.96 -8.18 14.27
N GLU A 353 10.12 -7.65 13.89
CA GLU A 353 10.27 -6.79 12.74
C GLU A 353 11.15 -7.49 11.71
N VAL A 354 10.64 -7.63 10.49
CA VAL A 354 11.28 -8.38 9.42
C VAL A 354 11.78 -7.41 8.35
N PRO A 355 13.02 -7.52 7.86
CA PRO A 355 13.51 -6.72 6.74
C PRO A 355 12.56 -6.84 5.54
N ILE A 356 12.17 -5.72 4.94
CA ILE A 356 11.12 -5.70 3.91
C ILE A 356 11.47 -6.57 2.69
N LEU A 357 12.73 -6.58 2.27
CA LEU A 357 13.21 -7.39 1.15
C LEU A 357 13.15 -8.89 1.46
N GLU A 358 13.34 -9.26 2.73
CA GLU A 358 13.20 -10.64 3.19
C GLU A 358 11.72 -11.05 3.27
N LEU A 359 10.88 -10.19 3.86
CA LEU A 359 9.45 -10.43 4.01
C LEU A 359 8.77 -10.71 2.66
N LEU A 360 9.09 -9.91 1.64
CA LEU A 360 8.46 -9.98 0.31
C LEU A 360 9.12 -10.98 -0.64
N ASP A 361 10.22 -11.64 -0.25
CA ASP A 361 10.79 -12.74 -1.04
C ASP A 361 10.04 -14.04 -0.78
N GLU A 362 9.78 -14.81 -1.83
CA GLU A 362 9.02 -16.07 -1.72
C GLU A 362 9.81 -17.19 -1.05
N ASP A 363 11.15 -17.16 -1.12
CA ASP A 363 11.99 -18.21 -0.51
C ASP A 363 12.33 -17.93 0.96
N LEU A 364 12.49 -16.65 1.33
CA LEU A 364 12.86 -16.25 2.69
C LEU A 364 11.62 -15.88 3.54
N GLY A 365 10.66 -15.21 2.91
CA GLY A 365 9.58 -14.49 3.56
C GLY A 365 8.22 -15.15 3.44
N LEU A 366 7.19 -14.31 3.39
CA LEU A 366 5.84 -14.71 3.00
C LEU A 366 5.61 -14.50 1.50
N GLY A 367 6.52 -13.79 0.82
CA GLY A 367 6.38 -13.48 -0.59
C GLY A 367 5.33 -12.40 -0.86
N LYS A 368 4.63 -12.54 -1.98
CA LYS A 368 3.59 -11.60 -2.41
C LYS A 368 2.31 -11.76 -1.58
N PRO A 369 1.65 -10.67 -1.12
CA PRO A 369 0.29 -10.74 -0.58
C PRO A 369 -0.68 -11.42 -1.53
N ASN A 370 -1.41 -12.43 -1.04
CA ASN A 370 -2.36 -13.23 -1.84
C ASN A 370 -3.45 -12.37 -2.51
N ASP A 371 -3.82 -11.25 -1.89
CA ASP A 371 -4.85 -10.34 -2.40
C ASP A 371 -4.32 -9.38 -3.49
N TYR A 372 -3.03 -9.43 -3.84
CA TYR A 372 -2.44 -8.68 -4.96
C TYR A 372 -2.62 -9.37 -6.32
N VAL A 373 -3.44 -10.42 -6.40
CA VAL A 373 -3.71 -11.12 -7.67
C VAL A 373 -4.56 -10.24 -8.58
N THR A 374 -4.02 -9.91 -9.75
CA THR A 374 -4.61 -9.01 -10.76
C THR A 374 -5.78 -9.62 -11.53
N ASN A 375 -6.11 -10.89 -11.29
CA ASN A 375 -7.21 -11.61 -11.93
C ASN A 375 -8.13 -12.29 -10.87
N GLY A 376 -9.05 -11.50 -10.31
CA GLY A 376 -10.47 -11.88 -10.17
C GLY A 376 -10.94 -13.02 -9.24
N ASN A 377 -10.10 -13.75 -8.48
CA ASN A 377 -10.60 -14.92 -7.73
C ASN A 377 -10.45 -14.90 -6.20
N SER A 378 -9.82 -13.89 -5.62
CA SER A 378 -9.89 -13.66 -4.16
C SER A 378 -10.96 -12.62 -3.90
N GLN A 379 -12.20 -13.03 -3.60
CA GLN A 379 -13.14 -12.07 -3.02
C GLN A 379 -12.66 -11.81 -1.58
N PRO A 380 -12.20 -10.60 -1.25
CA PRO A 380 -11.83 -10.30 0.13
C PRO A 380 -13.05 -10.54 1.02
N GLN A 381 -12.84 -11.02 2.25
CA GLN A 381 -13.91 -11.17 3.22
C GLN A 381 -14.57 -9.81 3.46
N ILE A 382 -15.75 -9.63 2.87
CA ILE A 382 -16.56 -8.42 3.00
C ILE A 382 -16.98 -8.32 4.48
N SER A 383 -16.68 -7.17 5.12
CA SER A 383 -17.13 -6.92 6.49
C SER A 383 -18.65 -6.88 6.57
N GLU A 384 -19.24 -7.24 7.72
CA GLU A 384 -20.69 -7.16 7.92
C GLU A 384 -21.22 -5.74 7.65
N ASN A 385 -20.46 -4.72 8.05
CA ASN A 385 -20.78 -3.32 7.79
C ASN A 385 -20.82 -3.00 6.28
N LEU A 386 -19.81 -3.44 5.52
CA LEU A 386 -19.78 -3.25 4.07
C LEU A 386 -20.93 -3.99 3.39
N ARG A 387 -21.29 -5.18 3.86
CA ARG A 387 -22.44 -5.94 3.35
C ARG A 387 -23.75 -5.20 3.62
N ALA A 388 -23.93 -4.66 4.82
CA ALA A 388 -25.12 -3.89 5.18
C ALA A 388 -25.27 -2.64 4.31
N VAL A 389 -24.19 -1.87 4.12
CA VAL A 389 -24.20 -0.66 3.29
C VAL A 389 -24.43 -0.99 1.82
N ARG A 390 -23.82 -2.07 1.29
CA ARG A 390 -24.11 -2.55 -0.06
C ARG A 390 -25.59 -2.90 -0.24
N ASN A 391 -26.19 -3.60 0.71
CA ASN A 391 -27.61 -3.93 0.64
C ASN A 391 -28.50 -2.68 0.65
N LEU A 392 -28.20 -1.66 1.47
CA LEU A 392 -28.91 -0.38 1.46
C LEU A 392 -28.85 0.28 0.07
N ILE A 393 -27.64 0.38 -0.50
CA ILE A 393 -27.43 1.01 -1.81
C ILE A 393 -28.12 0.22 -2.94
N GLN A 394 -28.12 -1.12 -2.87
CA GLN A 394 -28.81 -1.98 -3.83
C GLN A 394 -30.34 -1.84 -3.74
N ASN A 395 -30.88 -1.64 -2.55
CA ASN A 395 -32.31 -1.35 -2.38
C ASN A 395 -32.67 0.00 -3.01
N TRP A 396 -31.90 1.06 -2.73
CA TRP A 396 -32.10 2.38 -3.35
C TRP A 396 -31.98 2.32 -4.88
N GLN A 397 -31.02 1.54 -5.40
CA GLN A 397 -30.88 1.30 -6.83
C GLN A 397 -32.14 0.64 -7.42
N THR A 398 -32.67 -0.37 -6.74
CA THR A 398 -33.86 -1.10 -7.20
C THR A 398 -35.11 -0.22 -7.21
N GLU A 399 -35.34 0.53 -6.13
CA GLU A 399 -36.47 1.47 -6.03
C GLU A 399 -36.39 2.54 -7.13
N ALA A 400 -35.22 3.14 -7.32
CA ALA A 400 -34.99 4.14 -8.36
C ALA A 400 -35.23 3.59 -9.78
N LEU A 401 -34.85 2.33 -10.04
CA LEU A 401 -35.09 1.70 -11.33
C LEU A 401 -36.57 1.37 -11.57
N ILE A 402 -37.31 0.92 -10.55
CA ILE A 402 -38.75 0.64 -10.65
C ILE A 402 -39.54 1.92 -10.92
N ASN A 403 -39.20 3.01 -10.22
CA ASN A 403 -39.90 4.29 -10.33
C ASN A 403 -39.38 5.17 -11.48
N ASN A 404 -38.26 4.78 -12.11
CA ASN A 404 -37.50 5.60 -13.07
C ASN A 404 -37.12 6.98 -12.50
N GLU A 405 -36.63 7.00 -11.26
CA GLU A 405 -36.25 8.18 -10.50
C GLU A 405 -34.72 8.25 -10.28
N ASN A 406 -34.26 9.40 -9.79
CA ASN A 406 -32.88 9.60 -9.36
C ASN A 406 -32.74 9.22 -7.87
N ILE A 407 -31.58 8.71 -7.46
CA ILE A 407 -31.27 8.52 -6.05
C ILE A 407 -30.85 9.87 -5.46
N ILE A 408 -31.69 10.43 -4.59
CA ILE A 408 -31.36 11.64 -3.82
C ILE A 408 -30.71 11.24 -2.50
N LEU A 409 -29.47 11.68 -2.27
CA LEU A 409 -28.74 11.51 -1.01
C LEU A 409 -29.19 12.55 0.02
N ASP A 410 -30.38 12.35 0.59
CA ASP A 410 -30.90 13.15 1.68
C ASP A 410 -30.23 12.83 3.03
N GLU A 411 -30.59 13.58 4.07
CA GLU A 411 -30.06 13.37 5.41
C GLU A 411 -30.37 11.97 5.97
N ASP A 412 -31.48 11.37 5.59
CA ASP A 412 -31.92 10.09 6.15
C ASP A 412 -31.08 8.94 5.58
N LYS A 413 -30.82 8.94 4.27
CA LYS A 413 -29.87 8.00 3.65
C LYS A 413 -28.46 8.16 4.20
N ILE A 414 -28.01 9.40 4.45
CA ILE A 414 -26.71 9.66 5.08
C ILE A 414 -26.68 9.12 6.52
N LYS A 415 -27.76 9.30 7.30
CA LYS A 415 -27.88 8.73 8.64
C LYS A 415 -27.86 7.20 8.61
N GLU A 416 -28.48 6.57 7.62
CA GLU A 416 -28.44 5.11 7.43
C GLU A 416 -27.03 4.59 7.17
N ILE A 417 -26.27 5.24 6.27
CA ILE A 417 -24.85 4.90 6.04
C ILE A 417 -24.07 5.01 7.35
N LYS A 418 -24.26 6.11 8.09
CA LYS A 418 -23.55 6.36 9.37
C LYS A 418 -23.83 5.34 10.45
N LYS A 419 -25.02 4.69 10.49
CA LYS A 419 -25.34 3.64 11.47
C LYS A 419 -24.40 2.44 11.40
N HIS A 420 -23.80 2.20 10.23
CA HIS A 420 -22.88 1.09 9.98
C HIS A 420 -21.41 1.47 10.11
N ILE A 421 -21.11 2.68 10.60
CA ILE A 421 -19.76 3.18 10.81
C ILE A 421 -19.54 3.36 12.30
N SER A 422 -18.48 2.76 12.85
CA SER A 422 -18.14 3.03 14.24
C SER A 422 -17.67 4.47 14.38
N ARG A 423 -18.11 5.17 15.43
CA ARG A 423 -17.60 6.50 15.77
C ARG A 423 -16.08 6.49 15.95
N ASN A 424 -15.54 5.36 16.41
CA ASN A 424 -14.11 5.12 16.52
C ASN A 424 -13.39 5.01 15.16
N ASP A 425 -14.06 4.63 14.07
CA ASP A 425 -13.44 4.47 12.75
C ASP A 425 -13.23 5.84 12.08
N ILE A 426 -14.25 6.71 12.15
CA ILE A 426 -14.22 8.07 11.61
C ILE A 426 -13.15 8.92 12.31
N GLU A 427 -13.04 8.77 13.64
CA GLU A 427 -12.11 9.57 14.43
C GLU A 427 -10.68 9.02 14.44
N LYS A 428 -10.38 7.85 13.86
CA LYS A 428 -9.03 7.23 13.89
C LYS A 428 -8.15 7.59 12.70
N GLU A 429 -8.72 8.05 11.59
CA GLU A 429 -7.99 8.24 10.34
C GLU A 429 -7.83 9.72 10.01
N ASN A 430 -6.61 10.13 9.62
CA ASN A 430 -6.35 11.45 9.08
C ASN A 430 -6.65 11.42 7.59
N ILE A 431 -7.77 12.00 7.19
CA ILE A 431 -8.26 11.93 5.80
C ILE A 431 -7.96 13.25 5.08
N ASP A 432 -7.09 13.16 4.08
CA ASP A 432 -6.89 14.20 3.08
C ASP A 432 -7.33 13.65 1.73
N LEU A 433 -7.94 14.48 0.90
CA LEU A 433 -8.35 14.03 -0.42
C LEU A 433 -8.43 15.20 -1.40
N GLU A 434 -8.38 14.88 -2.69
CA GLU A 434 -8.64 15.81 -3.78
C GLU A 434 -9.82 15.26 -4.56
N LEU A 435 -10.88 16.04 -4.78
CA LEU A 435 -12.04 15.62 -5.58
C LEU A 435 -12.13 16.44 -6.86
N TYR A 436 -12.53 15.76 -7.94
CA TYR A 436 -12.63 16.35 -9.27
C TYR A 436 -14.08 16.54 -9.66
N PHE A 437 -14.43 17.74 -10.10
CA PHE A 437 -15.79 18.11 -10.50
C PHE A 437 -15.80 18.82 -11.84
N ASN A 438 -16.70 18.43 -12.74
CA ASN A 438 -17.09 19.32 -13.83
C ASN A 438 -18.01 20.40 -13.24
N TYR A 439 -17.68 21.66 -13.49
CA TYR A 439 -18.38 22.83 -12.95
C TYR A 439 -19.15 23.55 -14.05
N PHE A 440 -20.41 23.89 -13.76
CA PHE A 440 -21.27 24.66 -14.66
C PHE A 440 -21.98 25.78 -13.89
N GLN A 441 -21.73 27.03 -14.30
CA GLN A 441 -22.43 28.19 -13.77
C GLN A 441 -23.79 28.32 -14.47
N CYS A 442 -24.87 28.15 -13.71
CA CYS A 442 -26.24 28.13 -14.23
C CYS A 442 -27.06 29.28 -13.63
N LYS A 443 -28.18 29.62 -14.28
CA LYS A 443 -29.14 30.60 -13.73
C LYS A 443 -29.82 30.00 -12.50
N GLY A 444 -29.53 30.54 -11.32
CA GLY A 444 -30.09 30.11 -10.04
C GLY A 444 -29.03 29.57 -9.11
N ALA A 445 -28.54 28.35 -9.36
CA ALA A 445 -27.49 27.71 -8.57
C ALA A 445 -26.44 27.06 -9.49
N ASN A 446 -25.19 27.05 -9.03
CA ASN A 446 -24.12 26.31 -9.69
C ASN A 446 -24.41 24.80 -9.65
N LYS A 447 -23.96 24.06 -10.67
CA LYS A 447 -24.00 22.59 -10.67
C LYS A 447 -22.60 22.00 -10.75
N PHE A 448 -22.39 20.92 -9.98
CA PHE A 448 -21.15 20.15 -9.96
C PHE A 448 -21.42 18.71 -10.36
N TYR A 449 -20.54 18.11 -11.14
CA TYR A 449 -20.63 16.70 -11.52
C TYR A 449 -19.33 16.02 -11.14
N LEU A 450 -19.41 15.10 -10.19
CA LEU A 450 -18.27 14.34 -9.71
C LEU A 450 -17.74 13.45 -10.84
N VAL A 451 -16.44 13.54 -11.11
CA VAL A 451 -15.82 12.74 -12.17
C VAL A 451 -15.76 11.27 -11.72
N PRO A 452 -15.96 10.26 -12.60
CA PRO A 452 -15.87 8.84 -12.24
C PRO A 452 -14.52 8.43 -11.63
N ASN A 453 -13.41 8.95 -12.16
CA ASN A 453 -12.10 8.88 -11.49
C ASN A 453 -12.03 10.01 -10.46
N THR A 454 -12.73 9.77 -9.37
CA THR A 454 -13.25 10.79 -8.46
C THR A 454 -12.22 11.65 -7.76
N GLY A 455 -10.96 11.21 -7.66
CA GLY A 455 -9.98 11.98 -6.92
C GLY A 455 -8.66 11.31 -6.61
N SER A 456 -7.95 11.91 -5.65
CA SER A 456 -6.74 11.40 -5.00
C SER A 456 -7.00 11.30 -3.49
N THR A 457 -6.33 10.36 -2.80
CA THR A 457 -6.36 10.20 -1.34
C THR A 457 -5.29 11.05 -0.63
N GLN A 458 -4.68 11.98 -1.35
CA GLN A 458 -3.64 12.85 -0.82
C GLN A 458 -3.56 14.17 -1.58
N ILE A 459 -3.37 15.25 -0.82
CA ILE A 459 -3.15 16.60 -1.36
C ILE A 459 -1.75 16.67 -1.98
N GLY A 460 -1.66 17.22 -3.19
CA GLY A 460 -0.41 17.40 -3.91
C GLY A 460 -0.21 16.43 -5.06
N ASN A 461 -0.91 15.28 -5.08
CA ASN A 461 -0.72 14.23 -6.07
C ASN A 461 -1.12 14.72 -7.46
N THR A 462 -2.30 15.33 -7.55
CA THR A 462 -2.82 15.86 -8.81
C THR A 462 -1.95 16.98 -9.38
N TYR A 463 -1.41 17.81 -8.49
CA TYR A 463 -0.55 18.95 -8.82
C TYR A 463 0.87 18.52 -9.21
N GLY A 464 1.29 17.34 -8.75
CA GLY A 464 2.67 16.89 -8.75
C GLY A 464 3.42 17.14 -10.05
N ARG A 465 2.93 16.61 -11.16
CA ARG A 465 3.61 16.68 -12.46
C ARG A 465 3.67 18.09 -13.07
N PHE A 466 2.91 19.05 -12.52
CA PHE A 466 2.82 20.42 -13.01
C PHE A 466 3.55 21.43 -12.12
N LYS A 467 4.10 21.00 -10.97
CA LYS A 467 4.78 21.88 -10.01
C LYS A 467 5.90 22.73 -10.64
N TYR A 468 6.57 22.21 -11.67
CA TYR A 468 7.62 22.95 -12.38
C TYR A 468 7.09 24.18 -13.15
N MET A 469 5.78 24.26 -13.42
CA MET A 469 5.12 25.40 -14.06
C MET A 469 4.67 26.45 -13.03
N PHE A 470 4.81 26.17 -11.74
CA PHE A 470 4.31 27.04 -10.67
C PHE A 470 5.33 28.08 -10.24
N ASN A 471 4.85 29.27 -9.93
CA ASN A 471 5.65 30.32 -9.32
C ASN A 471 5.85 30.04 -7.82
N LYS A 472 6.74 30.82 -7.18
CA LYS A 472 7.07 30.62 -5.76
C LYS A 472 5.85 30.71 -4.83
N ASN A 473 4.88 31.59 -5.10
CA ASN A 473 3.68 31.74 -4.28
C ASN A 473 2.75 30.52 -4.39
N GLU A 474 2.53 30.04 -5.62
CA GLU A 474 1.76 28.81 -5.89
C GLU A 474 2.41 27.59 -5.22
N ILE A 475 3.74 27.48 -5.25
CA ILE A 475 4.49 26.41 -4.55
C ILE A 475 4.35 26.53 -3.03
N ASN A 476 4.48 27.75 -2.48
CA ASN A 476 4.38 27.96 -1.03
C ASN A 476 2.98 27.62 -0.51
N GLN A 477 1.92 27.98 -1.24
CA GLN A 477 0.55 27.57 -0.86
C GLN A 477 0.41 26.04 -0.77
N LEU A 478 1.03 25.29 -1.68
CA LEU A 478 1.06 23.83 -1.61
C LEU A 478 1.92 23.30 -0.46
N LYS A 479 2.99 24.00 -0.09
CA LYS A 479 3.81 23.64 1.08
C LYS A 479 3.06 23.89 2.39
N ASP A 480 2.31 24.97 2.52
CA ASP A 480 1.50 25.26 3.71
C ASP A 480 0.46 24.15 3.99
N PHE A 481 -0.03 23.46 2.95
CA PHE A 481 -0.86 22.27 3.13
C PHE A 481 -0.10 21.07 3.71
N ASN A 482 1.20 20.94 3.40
CA ASN A 482 2.05 19.78 3.72
C ASN A 482 2.96 19.99 4.95
N GLU A 483 3.32 21.21 5.33
CA GLU A 483 4.28 21.50 6.41
C GLU A 483 3.72 21.20 7.82
N PHE A 484 2.40 21.06 7.97
CA PHE A 484 1.77 20.70 9.25
C PHE A 484 1.82 19.19 9.58
N ILE A 485 2.53 18.40 8.78
CA ILE A 485 2.49 16.93 8.81
C ILE A 485 3.59 16.33 9.71
N GLU A 486 4.78 16.93 9.75
CA GLU A 486 5.88 16.46 10.60
C GLU A 486 5.87 17.20 11.94
N ASP A 487 5.29 16.58 12.97
CA ASP A 487 5.54 17.00 14.35
C ASP A 487 7.06 16.85 14.60
N GLN A 488 7.76 17.98 14.76
CA GLN A 488 9.23 17.98 14.86
C GLN A 488 9.72 17.16 16.05
N ASP A 489 8.88 17.00 17.08
CA ASP A 489 9.17 16.24 18.29
C ASP A 489 8.78 14.75 18.19
N SER A 490 8.29 14.29 17.03
CA SER A 490 7.91 12.88 16.82
C SER A 490 8.99 12.05 16.12
N ASN A 491 9.07 10.77 16.49
CA ASN A 491 9.85 9.73 15.81
C ASN A 491 9.21 9.25 14.48
N ILE A 492 8.19 9.94 13.99
CA ILE A 492 7.48 9.61 12.75
C ILE A 492 7.98 10.54 11.65
N LYS A 493 8.36 9.98 10.50
CA LYS A 493 8.81 10.72 9.32
C LYS A 493 8.00 10.32 8.10
N PHE A 494 7.69 11.29 7.26
CA PHE A 494 7.02 11.04 5.98
C PHE A 494 8.07 11.02 4.89
N ALA A 495 7.99 10.01 4.01
CA ALA A 495 8.97 9.84 2.95
C ALA A 495 8.29 9.63 1.61
N ASP A 496 8.71 10.40 0.61
CA ASP A 496 8.18 10.26 -0.75
C ASP A 496 8.72 8.99 -1.40
N LEU A 497 7.81 8.13 -1.83
CA LEU A 497 8.14 6.84 -2.41
C LEU A 497 8.39 6.98 -3.92
N ARG A 498 9.64 6.72 -4.33
CA ARG A 498 10.11 6.92 -5.70
C ARG A 498 10.63 5.63 -6.29
N ILE A 499 10.30 5.41 -7.56
CA ILE A 499 10.83 4.30 -8.33
C ILE A 499 11.01 4.68 -9.78
N ASN A 500 12.08 4.21 -10.42
CA ASN A 500 12.22 4.31 -11.86
C ASN A 500 11.38 3.22 -12.56
N PRO A 501 10.29 3.56 -13.27
CA PRO A 501 9.41 2.56 -13.89
C PRO A 501 10.08 1.92 -15.11
N ASP A 502 9.62 0.74 -15.50
CA ASP A 502 10.07 -0.01 -16.68
C ASP A 502 9.58 0.62 -18.00
N ASN A 503 8.74 1.65 -17.91
CA ASN A 503 8.15 2.37 -19.04
C ASN A 503 8.32 3.89 -18.90
N SER A 504 8.94 4.51 -19.90
CA SER A 504 9.12 5.96 -20.00
C SER A 504 7.83 6.80 -19.94
N SER A 505 6.69 6.27 -20.42
CA SER A 505 5.40 6.94 -20.31
C SER A 505 4.94 7.05 -18.86
N LEU A 506 5.24 6.05 -18.02
CA LEU A 506 5.00 6.11 -16.58
C LEU A 506 5.96 7.10 -15.90
N ALA A 507 7.22 7.14 -16.33
CA ALA A 507 8.22 8.08 -15.81
C ALA A 507 7.79 9.55 -15.99
N ASN A 508 7.18 9.88 -17.15
CA ASN A 508 6.58 11.19 -17.37
C ASN A 508 5.46 11.53 -16.37
N ILE A 509 4.65 10.55 -15.95
CA ILE A 509 3.57 10.74 -14.98
C ILE A 509 4.14 10.92 -13.57
N MET A 510 5.17 10.13 -13.23
CA MET A 510 5.82 10.12 -11.93
C MET A 510 6.77 11.31 -11.71
N ASN A 511 7.26 11.95 -12.78
CA ASN A 511 8.18 13.07 -12.67
C ASN A 511 7.52 14.28 -11.99
N SER A 512 7.92 14.51 -10.75
CA SER A 512 7.37 15.56 -9.89
C SER A 512 8.34 15.87 -8.76
N PRO A 513 8.68 17.14 -8.50
CA PRO A 513 9.40 17.55 -7.30
C PRO A 513 8.73 17.05 -6.01
N SER A 514 9.54 16.47 -5.12
CA SER A 514 9.08 16.07 -3.79
C SER A 514 8.70 17.30 -2.97
N VAL A 515 7.68 17.16 -2.13
CA VAL A 515 7.33 18.12 -1.07
C VAL A 515 7.77 17.64 0.31
N TYR A 516 8.35 16.44 0.39
CA TYR A 516 8.85 15.82 1.61
C TYR A 516 10.37 15.97 1.69
N LYS A 517 10.89 16.09 2.91
CA LYS A 517 12.33 16.14 3.20
C LYS A 517 13.03 14.81 2.98
N SER A 518 12.30 13.72 3.20
CA SER A 518 12.80 12.36 3.05
C SER A 518 12.26 11.69 1.79
N GLU A 519 13.07 10.85 1.16
CA GLU A 519 12.68 10.03 0.00
C GLU A 519 13.06 8.55 0.24
N ILE A 520 12.21 7.62 -0.19
CA ILE A 520 12.56 6.20 -0.34
C ILE A 520 12.77 5.97 -1.83
N ASN A 521 14.04 5.94 -2.26
CA ASN A 521 14.40 5.79 -3.67
C ASN A 521 14.67 4.32 -4.02
N LEU A 522 13.79 3.74 -4.84
CA LEU A 522 13.90 2.36 -5.33
C LEU A 522 14.40 2.36 -6.79
N CYS A 523 15.54 1.73 -7.06
CA CYS A 523 16.14 1.71 -8.41
C CYS A 523 16.28 3.10 -9.08
N THR A 524 16.51 4.15 -8.29
CA THR A 524 16.70 5.52 -8.79
C THR A 524 17.68 6.27 -7.91
N ASN A 525 18.36 7.27 -8.47
CA ASN A 525 19.11 8.22 -7.66
C ASN A 525 18.15 9.12 -6.86
N PRO A 526 18.57 9.60 -5.68
CA PRO A 526 17.86 10.65 -4.96
C PRO A 526 17.92 11.98 -5.72
N SER A 527 16.92 12.84 -5.52
CA SER A 527 16.93 14.17 -6.12
C SER A 527 17.91 15.13 -5.47
N GLU A 528 18.25 16.21 -6.16
CA GLU A 528 19.03 17.34 -5.64
C GLU A 528 18.37 18.00 -4.41
N SER A 529 17.03 17.92 -4.32
CA SER A 529 16.25 18.44 -3.20
C SER A 529 16.11 17.46 -2.03
N CYS A 530 16.56 16.22 -2.18
CA CYS A 530 16.43 15.20 -1.14
C CYS A 530 17.39 15.49 0.01
N SER A 531 16.85 15.87 1.17
CA SER A 531 17.67 16.10 2.37
C SER A 531 18.01 14.81 3.12
N ASN A 532 17.16 13.78 3.01
CA ASN A 532 17.33 12.52 3.71
C ASN A 532 16.88 11.34 2.83
N ASN A 533 17.82 10.58 2.26
CA ASN A 533 17.53 9.38 1.48
C ASN A 533 17.46 8.15 2.40
N ILE A 534 16.29 7.54 2.50
CA ILE A 534 16.07 6.35 3.33
C ILE A 534 16.37 5.11 2.50
N ASP A 535 17.35 4.33 2.95
CA ASP A 535 17.74 3.09 2.29
C ASP A 535 16.75 1.96 2.62
N ILE A 536 16.28 1.27 1.58
CA ILE A 536 15.38 0.11 1.68
C ILE A 536 16.03 -1.05 2.46
N GLU A 537 17.37 -1.18 2.44
CA GLU A 537 18.08 -2.20 3.24
C GLU A 537 17.85 -2.03 4.76
N ASN A 538 17.55 -0.81 5.21
CA ASN A 538 17.29 -0.51 6.62
C ASN A 538 15.80 -0.60 7.00
N LEU A 539 14.90 -0.80 6.04
CA LEU A 539 13.47 -0.81 6.32
C LEU A 539 13.03 -2.19 6.82
N VAL A 540 12.49 -2.18 8.04
CA VAL A 540 11.87 -3.35 8.67
C VAL A 540 10.36 -3.15 8.81
N VAL A 541 9.62 -4.25 8.77
CA VAL A 541 8.16 -4.28 8.83
C VAL A 541 7.73 -5.01 10.10
N GLY A 542 6.85 -4.39 10.88
CA GLY A 542 6.27 -4.99 12.09
C GLY A 542 4.78 -4.74 12.20
N ILE A 543 4.18 -5.24 13.30
CA ILE A 543 2.76 -5.05 13.61
C ILE A 543 2.58 -4.19 14.85
N ASN A 544 1.72 -3.18 14.76
CA ASN A 544 1.26 -2.40 15.90
C ASN A 544 -0.24 -2.14 15.80
N ASN A 545 -0.98 -2.34 16.90
CA ASN A 545 -2.43 -2.16 16.92
C ASN A 545 -3.15 -2.82 15.73
N ASN A 546 -2.72 -4.02 15.36
CA ASN A 546 -3.25 -4.80 14.22
C ASN A 546 -3.06 -4.16 12.83
N LYS A 547 -2.11 -3.23 12.70
CA LYS A 547 -1.69 -2.60 11.43
C LYS A 547 -0.19 -2.84 11.19
N PHE A 548 0.20 -2.97 9.93
CA PHE A 548 1.61 -2.93 9.56
C PHE A 548 2.20 -1.54 9.81
N TYR A 549 3.45 -1.48 10.25
CA TYR A 549 4.26 -0.24 10.24
C TYR A 549 5.61 -0.52 9.60
N ILE A 550 6.28 0.55 9.16
CA ILE A 550 7.64 0.50 8.63
C ILE A 550 8.53 1.32 9.54
N ARG A 551 9.68 0.76 9.92
CA ARG A 551 10.70 1.46 10.71
C ARG A 551 12.02 1.45 9.95
N ASP A 552 12.71 2.57 9.96
CA ASP A 552 14.10 2.63 9.53
C ASP A 552 14.97 2.20 10.72
N SER A 553 15.56 1.01 10.64
CA SER A 553 16.37 0.44 11.72
C SER A 553 17.63 1.25 12.02
N SER A 554 18.08 2.10 11.08
CA SER A 554 19.29 2.92 11.26
C SER A 554 19.04 4.18 12.08
N SER A 555 17.91 4.85 11.86
CA SER A 555 17.52 6.08 12.56
C SER A 555 16.50 5.87 13.67
N ASN A 556 15.93 4.66 13.76
CA ASN A 556 14.84 4.27 14.66
C ASN A 556 13.54 5.09 14.46
N ASN A 557 13.39 5.76 13.32
CA ASN A 557 12.18 6.48 12.97
C ASN A 557 11.16 5.53 12.35
N ILE A 558 9.88 5.74 12.69
CA ILE A 558 8.77 5.17 11.94
C ILE A 558 8.61 5.95 10.64
N ILE A 559 8.59 5.24 9.52
CA ILE A 559 8.46 5.83 8.19
C ILE A 559 7.05 5.58 7.69
N ILE A 560 6.37 6.66 7.30
CA ILE A 560 5.09 6.60 6.59
C ILE A 560 5.34 6.94 5.12
N PRO A 561 5.36 5.94 4.23
CA PRO A 561 5.51 6.19 2.80
C PRO A 561 4.36 7.04 2.26
N LYS A 562 4.69 8.03 1.44
CA LYS A 562 3.74 8.89 0.72
C LYS A 562 4.04 8.88 -0.76
N ILE A 563 3.03 9.14 -1.59
CA ILE A 563 3.19 9.26 -3.04
C ILE A 563 2.79 10.69 -3.40
N SER A 564 3.62 11.40 -4.16
CA SER A 564 3.34 12.81 -4.54
C SER A 564 2.99 13.00 -6.02
N ASN A 565 2.50 11.96 -6.69
CA ASN A 565 2.14 11.94 -8.10
C ASN A 565 0.88 11.08 -8.34
N MET A 566 0.39 11.04 -9.59
CA MET A 566 -0.84 10.34 -9.99
C MET A 566 -0.61 8.93 -10.56
N PHE A 567 0.55 8.32 -10.29
CA PHE A 567 0.79 6.94 -10.72
C PHE A 567 -0.13 5.98 -9.95
N ASN A 568 -0.81 5.10 -10.68
CA ASN A 568 -1.57 4.02 -10.05
C ASN A 568 -0.58 2.97 -9.50
N TYR A 569 -0.32 3.05 -8.19
CA TYR A 569 0.63 2.19 -7.50
C TYR A 569 0.21 0.70 -7.47
N GLU A 570 -1.05 0.37 -7.77
CA GLU A 570 -1.49 -1.02 -7.90
C GLU A 570 -0.78 -1.76 -9.06
N ASN A 571 -0.35 -1.01 -10.08
CA ASN A 571 0.42 -1.50 -11.22
C ASN A 571 1.94 -1.46 -11.00
N ALA A 572 2.39 -0.99 -9.83
CA ALA A 572 3.81 -0.95 -9.49
C ALA A 572 4.36 -2.36 -9.20
N ASN A 573 5.68 -2.46 -8.99
CA ASN A 573 6.24 -3.69 -8.44
C ASN A 573 5.78 -3.93 -7.00
N LEU A 574 6.00 -5.17 -6.55
CA LEU A 574 5.56 -5.65 -5.24
C LEU A 574 6.02 -4.77 -4.06
N ILE A 575 7.28 -4.34 -4.06
CA ILE A 575 7.86 -3.55 -2.98
C ILE A 575 7.22 -2.16 -2.93
N TYR A 576 7.12 -1.49 -4.08
CA TYR A 576 6.49 -0.18 -4.18
C TYR A 576 5.02 -0.24 -3.74
N ARG A 577 4.27 -1.22 -4.24
CA ARG A 577 2.86 -1.41 -3.90
C ARG A 577 2.67 -1.69 -2.41
N PHE A 578 3.49 -2.57 -1.81
CA PHE A 578 3.42 -2.86 -0.38
C PHE A 578 3.70 -1.63 0.49
N LEU A 579 4.75 -0.86 0.17
CA LEU A 579 5.06 0.38 0.89
C LEU A 579 3.92 1.41 0.77
N ALA A 580 3.33 1.54 -0.42
CA ALA A 580 2.19 2.42 -0.66
C ALA A 580 0.95 2.00 0.15
N ASP A 581 0.63 0.71 0.16
CA ASP A 581 -0.50 0.15 0.92
C ASP A 581 -0.31 0.31 2.43
N VAL A 582 0.90 0.10 2.95
CA VAL A 582 1.21 0.36 4.37
C VAL A 582 1.08 1.85 4.68
N GLY A 583 1.55 2.74 3.81
CA GLY A 583 1.35 4.20 3.95
C GLY A 583 -0.12 4.60 3.94
N ALA A 584 -0.94 3.90 3.16
CA ALA A 584 -2.39 4.07 3.12
C ALA A 584 -3.08 3.61 4.41
N LEU A 585 -2.52 2.70 5.22
CA LEU A 585 -3.10 2.34 6.54
C LEU A 585 -3.12 3.51 7.56
N TYR A 586 -2.28 4.52 7.32
CA TYR A 586 -2.14 5.74 8.12
C TYR A 586 -2.71 6.98 7.44
N SER A 587 -3.35 6.80 6.29
CA SER A 587 -3.96 7.86 5.50
C SER A 587 -5.42 7.46 5.26
N GLY A 588 -6.36 8.37 5.43
CA GLY A 588 -7.74 8.07 5.06
C GLY A 588 -7.88 7.71 3.58
N ILE A 589 -8.77 6.78 3.29
CA ILE A 589 -9.27 6.54 1.93
C ILE A 589 -10.66 7.14 1.79
N TRP A 590 -11.08 7.43 0.57
CA TRP A 590 -12.47 7.80 0.26
C TRP A 590 -13.15 6.68 -0.51
N GLY A 591 -14.47 6.57 -0.36
CA GLY A 591 -15.31 5.65 -1.10
C GLY A 591 -16.30 6.39 -1.99
N ASN A 592 -16.71 5.76 -3.10
CA ASN A 592 -17.77 6.26 -3.94
C ASN A 592 -18.95 5.30 -3.93
N ILE A 593 -20.15 5.84 -3.69
CA ILE A 593 -21.38 5.09 -3.48
C ILE A 593 -21.74 4.19 -4.68
N HIS A 594 -21.46 4.62 -5.91
CA HIS A 594 -21.81 3.85 -7.11
C HIS A 594 -20.97 2.58 -7.28
N HIS A 595 -19.85 2.44 -6.55
CA HIS A 595 -19.07 1.20 -6.51
C HIS A 595 -19.81 0.05 -5.78
N HIS A 596 -20.94 0.34 -5.14
CA HIS A 596 -21.74 -0.61 -4.39
C HIS A 596 -23.05 -1.00 -5.09
N PHE A 597 -23.29 -0.48 -6.29
CA PHE A 597 -24.39 -0.93 -7.14
C PHE A 597 -24.21 -2.39 -7.55
N TYR A 598 -25.32 -3.10 -7.73
CA TYR A 598 -25.31 -4.40 -8.41
C TYR A 598 -25.26 -4.19 -9.93
N ASP A 599 -24.74 -5.19 -10.64
CA ASP A 599 -24.64 -5.15 -12.09
C ASP A 599 -26.03 -5.06 -12.75
N SER A 600 -26.24 -4.00 -13.52
CA SER A 600 -27.47 -3.71 -14.24
C SER A 600 -27.18 -3.18 -15.65
N HIS A 601 -28.20 -3.21 -16.51
CA HIS A 601 -28.18 -2.55 -17.82
C HIS A 601 -28.31 -1.03 -17.70
N VAL A 602 -28.94 -0.56 -16.62
CA VAL A 602 -29.16 0.85 -16.32
C VAL A 602 -28.79 1.11 -14.87
N TYR A 603 -28.03 2.17 -14.63
CA TYR A 603 -27.69 2.66 -13.30
C TYR A 603 -28.31 4.04 -13.12
N PRO A 604 -29.10 4.25 -12.06
CA PRO A 604 -29.75 5.54 -11.81
C PRO A 604 -28.72 6.62 -11.47
N LYS A 605 -29.09 7.87 -11.77
CA LYS A 605 -28.32 9.05 -11.36
C LYS A 605 -28.36 9.20 -9.84
N ILE A 606 -27.26 9.63 -9.25
CA ILE A 606 -27.15 9.94 -7.81
C ILE A 606 -26.89 11.43 -7.64
N VAL A 607 -27.70 12.09 -6.83
CA VAL A 607 -27.66 13.54 -6.62
C VAL A 607 -27.57 13.85 -5.12
N TYR A 608 -26.66 14.75 -4.76
CA TYR A 608 -26.55 15.36 -3.45
C TYR A 608 -26.66 16.88 -3.60
N LYS A 609 -27.79 17.47 -3.22
CA LYS A 609 -28.08 18.91 -3.40
C LYS A 609 -27.82 19.35 -4.85
N ASN A 610 -26.88 20.26 -5.10
CA ASN A 610 -26.50 20.73 -6.43
C ASN A 610 -25.35 19.93 -7.09
N ILE A 611 -24.99 18.78 -6.51
CA ILE A 611 -23.90 17.92 -6.96
C ILE A 611 -24.44 16.61 -7.50
N VAL A 612 -24.12 16.27 -8.75
CA VAL A 612 -24.34 14.93 -9.30
C VAL A 612 -23.14 14.07 -8.93
N VAL A 613 -23.35 13.13 -8.01
CA VAL A 613 -22.31 12.22 -7.49
C VAL A 613 -22.00 11.11 -8.50
N SER A 614 -23.02 10.65 -9.22
CA SER A 614 -22.86 9.69 -10.32
C SER A 614 -23.92 9.96 -11.38
N PRO A 615 -23.56 10.19 -12.66
CA PRO A 615 -24.54 10.38 -13.73
C PRO A 615 -25.25 9.06 -14.07
N LYS A 616 -26.43 9.14 -14.71
CA LYS A 616 -27.10 7.93 -15.20
C LYS A 616 -26.18 7.19 -16.18
N ARG A 617 -26.10 5.86 -16.09
CA ARG A 617 -25.26 5.01 -16.94
C ARG A 617 -26.09 3.94 -17.62
N TRP A 618 -25.81 3.67 -18.88
CA TRP A 618 -26.42 2.59 -19.67
C TRP A 618 -25.36 1.66 -20.24
N ILE A 619 -25.66 0.37 -20.29
CA ILE A 619 -24.80 -0.68 -20.83
C ILE A 619 -25.44 -1.27 -22.09
N PHE A 620 -24.71 -1.21 -23.21
CA PHE A 620 -25.13 -1.78 -24.48
C PHE A 620 -24.25 -3.00 -24.82
N HIS A 621 -24.84 -4.20 -24.83
CA HIS A 621 -24.10 -5.46 -25.00
C HIS A 621 -23.87 -5.83 -26.47
N HIS A 622 -22.73 -6.47 -26.77
CA HIS A 622 -22.47 -7.00 -28.11
C HIS A 622 -23.42 -8.15 -28.49
N THR A 623 -23.98 -8.89 -27.53
CA THR A 623 -24.90 -10.01 -27.79
C THR A 623 -26.20 -9.60 -28.49
N PHE A 624 -26.52 -8.31 -28.53
CA PHE A 624 -27.67 -7.80 -29.28
C PHE A 624 -27.51 -7.91 -30.80
N THR A 625 -26.30 -8.16 -31.33
CA THR A 625 -26.07 -8.14 -32.77
C THR A 625 -25.10 -9.23 -33.25
N GLN A 626 -25.53 -10.07 -34.20
CA GLN A 626 -24.61 -10.84 -35.06
C GLN A 626 -23.80 -9.86 -35.93
N LYS A 627 -22.84 -10.30 -36.77
CA LYS A 627 -22.08 -9.39 -37.68
C LYS A 627 -23.04 -8.51 -38.51
N MET A 628 -23.33 -7.31 -38.00
CA MET A 628 -24.24 -6.34 -38.62
C MET A 628 -23.45 -5.36 -39.45
N SER A 629 -24.09 -4.89 -40.52
CA SER A 629 -23.67 -3.68 -41.22
C SER A 629 -23.83 -2.45 -40.34
N GLU A 630 -23.17 -1.35 -40.71
CA GLU A 630 -23.25 -0.07 -39.99
C GLU A 630 -24.69 0.46 -39.92
N GLU A 631 -25.46 0.32 -40.99
CA GLU A 631 -26.85 0.78 -41.09
C GLU A 631 -27.78 0.00 -40.17
N GLU A 632 -27.65 -1.33 -40.15
CA GLU A 632 -28.37 -2.21 -39.23
C GLU A 632 -28.05 -1.89 -37.77
N PHE A 633 -26.76 -1.72 -37.45
CA PHE A 633 -26.33 -1.33 -36.10
C PHE A 633 -26.96 -0.01 -35.67
N ILE A 634 -26.88 1.03 -36.51
CA ILE A 634 -27.41 2.36 -36.20
C ILE A 634 -28.92 2.28 -35.91
N SER A 635 -29.67 1.52 -36.70
CA SER A 635 -31.11 1.34 -36.47
C SER A 635 -31.40 0.68 -35.12
N VAL A 636 -30.70 -0.41 -34.79
CA VAL A 636 -30.86 -1.13 -33.51
C VAL A 636 -30.46 -0.25 -32.33
N PHE A 637 -29.35 0.49 -32.47
CA PHE A 637 -28.85 1.38 -31.45
C PHE A 637 -29.82 2.53 -31.16
N LEU A 638 -30.38 3.18 -32.19
CA LEU A 638 -31.34 4.27 -32.03
C LEU A 638 -32.69 3.81 -31.46
N ASP A 639 -33.18 2.63 -31.85
CA ASP A 639 -34.35 2.01 -31.21
C ASP A 639 -34.11 1.76 -29.73
N TRP A 640 -32.94 1.20 -29.38
CA TRP A 640 -32.55 0.97 -28.00
C TRP A 640 -32.44 2.29 -27.21
N CYS A 641 -31.85 3.34 -27.79
CA CYS A 641 -31.80 4.67 -27.18
C CYS A 641 -33.21 5.22 -26.89
N THR A 642 -34.14 5.03 -27.83
CA THR A 642 -35.53 5.46 -27.70
C THR A 642 -36.24 4.72 -26.56
N ARG A 643 -36.08 3.39 -26.48
CA ARG A 643 -36.66 2.57 -25.41
C ARG A 643 -36.14 2.90 -24.01
N ASN A 644 -34.90 3.40 -23.92
CA ASN A 644 -34.24 3.74 -22.65
C ASN A 644 -34.30 5.24 -22.32
N ASN A 645 -35.06 6.04 -23.08
CA ASN A 645 -35.17 7.50 -22.93
C ASN A 645 -33.80 8.21 -22.90
N ILE A 646 -32.88 7.80 -23.77
CA ILE A 646 -31.54 8.39 -23.86
C ILE A 646 -31.63 9.72 -24.61
N THR A 647 -30.99 10.77 -24.06
CA THR A 647 -30.97 12.11 -24.65
C THR A 647 -30.08 12.16 -25.90
N ASN A 648 -30.11 13.28 -26.62
CA ASN A 648 -29.35 13.41 -27.88
C ASN A 648 -27.83 13.38 -27.67
N TYR A 649 -27.33 13.75 -26.48
CA TYR A 649 -25.91 13.79 -26.16
C TYR A 649 -25.59 12.74 -25.11
N ILE A 650 -24.61 11.92 -25.42
CA ILE A 650 -24.12 10.86 -24.53
C ILE A 650 -22.61 10.91 -24.46
N TYR A 651 -22.07 10.48 -23.34
CA TYR A 651 -20.67 10.10 -23.28
C TYR A 651 -20.52 8.63 -23.61
N LEU A 652 -19.76 8.31 -24.65
CA LEU A 652 -19.17 6.98 -24.81
C LEU A 652 -17.87 6.96 -24.00
N ALA A 653 -17.77 6.07 -23.01
CA ALA A 653 -16.60 6.01 -22.13
C ALA A 653 -15.97 4.61 -22.07
N GLU A 654 -14.66 4.59 -22.17
CA GLU A 654 -13.81 3.42 -21.89
C GLU A 654 -12.73 3.86 -20.90
N TYR A 655 -12.84 3.40 -19.64
CA TYR A 655 -12.04 3.90 -18.53
C TYR A 655 -12.08 5.45 -18.46
N ASP A 656 -10.91 6.08 -18.52
CA ASP A 656 -10.69 7.53 -18.42
C ASP A 656 -11.04 8.28 -19.73
N ASN A 657 -11.24 7.54 -20.83
CA ASN A 657 -11.46 8.10 -22.15
C ASN A 657 -12.95 8.30 -22.42
N LYS A 658 -13.43 9.52 -22.23
CA LYS A 658 -14.80 9.94 -22.55
C LYS A 658 -14.87 10.70 -23.87
N LEU A 659 -15.87 10.41 -24.69
CA LEU A 659 -16.20 11.13 -25.93
C LEU A 659 -17.65 11.62 -25.85
N LEU A 660 -17.85 12.94 -25.93
CA LEU A 660 -19.19 13.53 -26.04
C LEU A 660 -19.70 13.37 -27.47
N LEU A 661 -20.77 12.60 -27.64
CA LEU A 661 -21.33 12.24 -28.93
C LEU A 661 -22.80 12.63 -29.03
N ASN A 662 -23.12 13.42 -30.05
CA ASN A 662 -24.50 13.69 -30.49
C ASN A 662 -25.03 12.53 -31.36
N ILE A 663 -26.03 11.77 -30.89
CA ILE A 663 -26.62 10.62 -31.62
C ILE A 663 -27.45 11.03 -32.85
N LYS A 664 -27.69 12.33 -33.06
CA LYS A 664 -28.28 12.85 -34.30
C LYS A 664 -27.23 13.09 -35.40
N ASN A 665 -25.95 13.07 -35.05
CA ASN A 665 -24.86 13.29 -35.98
C ASN A 665 -24.41 11.95 -36.60
N LYS A 666 -24.47 11.84 -37.93
CA LYS A 666 -24.11 10.61 -38.66
C LYS A 666 -22.65 10.19 -38.44
N LEU A 667 -21.73 11.14 -38.34
CA LEU A 667 -20.31 10.85 -38.12
C LEU A 667 -20.08 10.30 -36.72
N HIS A 668 -20.79 10.83 -35.71
CA HIS A 668 -20.74 10.31 -34.35
C HIS A 668 -21.30 8.89 -34.26
N LEU A 669 -22.43 8.61 -34.91
CA LEU A 669 -22.98 7.24 -35.00
C LEU A 669 -21.99 6.26 -35.65
N SER A 670 -21.30 6.68 -36.72
CA SER A 670 -20.22 5.90 -37.35
C SER A 670 -19.04 5.64 -36.39
N ILE A 671 -18.69 6.60 -35.53
CA ILE A 671 -17.68 6.40 -34.48
C ILE A 671 -18.15 5.37 -33.44
N ILE A 672 -19.41 5.44 -33.01
CA ILE A 672 -19.98 4.45 -32.06
C ILE A 672 -19.93 3.05 -32.68
N PHE A 673 -20.33 2.90 -33.95
CA PHE A 673 -20.22 1.63 -34.67
C PHE A 673 -18.78 1.11 -34.76
N GLN A 674 -17.81 2.01 -34.99
CA GLN A 674 -16.40 1.62 -35.04
C GLN A 674 -15.91 1.08 -33.69
N GLU A 675 -16.31 1.67 -32.56
CA GLU A 675 -15.94 1.14 -31.25
C GLU A 675 -16.70 -0.16 -30.94
N PHE A 676 -17.97 -0.25 -31.31
CA PHE A 676 -18.76 -1.46 -31.19
C PHE A 676 -18.15 -2.64 -31.97
N SER A 677 -17.70 -2.44 -33.20
CA SER A 677 -17.17 -3.50 -34.07
C SER A 677 -15.82 -4.08 -33.60
N LYS A 678 -15.15 -3.46 -32.61
CA LYS A 678 -13.94 -3.99 -31.98
C LYS A 678 -14.23 -4.92 -30.80
N LEU A 679 -15.45 -4.87 -30.27
CA LEU A 679 -15.87 -5.65 -29.11
C LEU A 679 -15.87 -7.15 -29.44
N LYS A 680 -15.42 -7.97 -28.48
CA LYS A 680 -15.50 -9.44 -28.53
C LYS A 680 -16.82 -9.90 -27.88
N MET A 681 -17.08 -11.21 -27.96
CA MET A 681 -18.24 -11.81 -27.32
C MET A 681 -18.20 -11.54 -25.81
N ASN A 682 -19.31 -11.06 -25.25
CA ASN A 682 -19.50 -10.60 -23.87
C ASN A 682 -18.93 -9.21 -23.51
N ASP A 683 -18.28 -8.52 -24.45
CA ASP A 683 -17.91 -7.12 -24.25
C ASP A 683 -19.14 -6.19 -24.34
N ARG A 684 -18.98 -4.95 -23.89
CA ARG A 684 -20.06 -3.97 -23.73
C ARG A 684 -19.59 -2.55 -24.02
N LEU A 685 -20.49 -1.72 -24.56
CA LEU A 685 -20.32 -0.26 -24.54
C LEU A 685 -20.92 0.32 -23.26
N SER A 686 -20.16 1.19 -22.60
CA SER A 686 -20.64 1.96 -21.44
C SER A 686 -20.96 3.39 -21.85
N LEU A 687 -22.22 3.76 -21.71
CA LEU A 687 -22.73 5.08 -22.05
C LEU A 687 -23.13 5.84 -20.79
N PHE A 688 -22.85 7.13 -20.73
CA PHE A 688 -23.18 7.98 -19.58
C PHE A 688 -23.99 9.18 -20.03
N GLU A 689 -24.86 9.61 -19.12
CA GLU A 689 -25.63 10.85 -19.25
C GLU A 689 -24.67 12.04 -19.34
N CYS A 690 -24.97 12.94 -20.27
CA CYS A 690 -24.29 14.21 -20.39
C CYS A 690 -24.84 15.21 -19.37
N GLU A 691 -24.01 16.16 -18.92
CA GLU A 691 -24.45 17.21 -18.01
C GLU A 691 -25.59 18.03 -18.63
N GLU A 692 -26.68 18.20 -17.87
CA GLU A 692 -27.94 18.81 -18.36
C GLU A 692 -27.73 20.22 -18.91
N ASP A 693 -26.85 20.99 -18.27
CA ASP A 693 -26.64 22.42 -18.55
C ASP A 693 -25.38 22.69 -19.39
N ILE A 694 -24.77 21.64 -19.96
CA ILE A 694 -23.49 21.77 -20.68
C ILE A 694 -23.51 22.90 -21.73
N PHE A 695 -24.60 23.03 -22.50
CA PHE A 695 -24.74 24.06 -23.55
C PHE A 695 -25.59 25.27 -23.15
N VAL A 696 -26.08 25.33 -21.91
CA VAL A 696 -26.97 26.42 -21.42
C VAL A 696 -26.29 27.23 -20.32
N SER A 697 -25.24 26.69 -19.70
CA SER A 697 -24.41 27.38 -18.72
C SER A 697 -23.80 28.68 -19.29
N SER A 698 -23.43 29.61 -18.40
CA SER A 698 -22.68 30.81 -18.79
C SER A 698 -21.21 30.52 -19.11
N ASN A 699 -20.74 29.29 -18.83
CA ASN A 699 -19.38 28.87 -19.09
C ASN A 699 -19.12 28.85 -20.60
N LYS A 700 -18.05 29.50 -21.05
CA LYS A 700 -17.68 29.46 -22.48
C LYS A 700 -17.05 28.12 -22.88
N ARG A 701 -16.44 27.43 -21.91
CA ARG A 701 -15.68 26.20 -22.07
C ARG A 701 -16.05 25.22 -20.99
N PHE A 702 -15.82 23.95 -21.27
CA PHE A 702 -15.87 22.92 -20.26
C PHE A 702 -14.83 23.21 -19.14
N GLU A 703 -15.22 23.13 -17.88
CA GLU A 703 -14.34 23.44 -16.74
C GLU A 703 -14.38 22.29 -15.73
N GLU A 704 -13.21 21.72 -15.43
CA GLU A 704 -13.04 20.73 -14.36
C GLU A 704 -12.23 21.35 -13.23
N CYS A 705 -12.82 21.37 -12.04
CA CYS A 705 -12.21 21.88 -10.81
C CYS A 705 -11.70 20.71 -9.97
N VAL A 706 -10.48 20.87 -9.46
CA VAL A 706 -9.86 19.98 -8.47
C VAL A 706 -9.80 20.74 -7.15
N PHE A 707 -10.59 20.30 -6.19
CA PHE A 707 -10.62 20.83 -4.83
C PHE A 707 -9.86 19.92 -3.88
N SER A 708 -9.05 20.51 -3.00
CA SER A 708 -8.27 19.79 -1.99
C SER A 708 -8.94 19.97 -0.63
N PHE A 709 -9.30 18.86 0.02
CA PHE A 709 -9.98 18.83 1.31
C PHE A 709 -9.03 18.26 2.36
N ARG A 710 -8.96 18.93 3.50
CA ARG A 710 -8.12 18.57 4.63
C ARG A 710 -8.96 18.50 5.90
N GLN A 711 -8.79 17.42 6.67
CA GLN A 711 -9.36 17.33 8.00
C GLN A 711 -8.66 18.29 8.97
N THR A 712 -9.43 19.12 9.67
CA THR A 712 -8.92 20.13 10.61
C THR A 712 -8.48 19.55 11.94
N ASP A 713 -9.25 18.59 12.49
CA ASP A 713 -8.99 17.97 13.79
C ASP A 713 -8.22 16.65 13.62
N ARG A 714 -6.96 16.74 13.19
CA ARG A 714 -6.10 15.55 13.01
C ARG A 714 -5.71 14.93 14.34
N LYS A 715 -5.79 13.60 14.41
CA LYS A 715 -5.19 12.86 15.52
C LYS A 715 -3.71 12.65 15.27
N LYS A 716 -2.90 12.82 16.32
CA LYS A 716 -1.52 12.38 16.30
C LYS A 716 -1.51 10.87 16.07
N ILE A 717 -0.71 10.44 15.09
CA ILE A 717 -0.45 9.02 14.87
C ILE A 717 0.27 8.53 16.12
N THR A 718 -0.33 7.57 16.81
CA THR A 718 0.18 7.04 18.07
C THR A 718 0.59 5.59 17.89
N PHE A 719 1.78 5.30 18.37
CA PHE A 719 2.38 3.99 18.42
C PHE A 719 2.45 3.56 19.90
N THR A 720 2.28 2.28 20.20
CA THR A 720 2.40 1.81 21.59
C THR A 720 3.83 1.99 22.09
N ASN A 721 4.00 2.14 23.41
CA ASN A 721 5.32 2.30 24.04
C ASN A 721 6.30 1.14 23.76
N SER A 722 5.80 -0.01 23.29
CA SER A 722 6.61 -1.17 22.87
C SER A 722 7.49 -0.91 21.64
N LEU A 723 7.30 0.20 20.92
CA LEU A 723 8.03 0.55 19.70
C LEU A 723 9.30 1.39 19.94
N ASN A 724 9.49 1.94 21.14
CA ASN A 724 10.70 2.69 21.48
C ASN A 724 11.89 1.80 21.86
N ARG A 725 11.88 0.53 21.43
CA ARG A 725 12.82 -0.48 21.89
C ARG A 725 13.78 -0.89 20.78
N ASN A 726 15.03 -1.15 21.15
CA ASN A 726 16.07 -1.55 20.20
C ASN A 726 15.85 -3.00 19.77
N TYR A 727 15.04 -3.21 18.73
CA TYR A 727 14.95 -4.48 18.04
C TYR A 727 16.20 -4.69 17.18
N GLN A 728 16.93 -5.77 17.45
CA GLN A 728 17.87 -6.35 16.49
C GLN A 728 17.17 -7.53 15.84
N TYR A 729 16.99 -7.48 14.53
CA TYR A 729 16.46 -8.61 13.78
C TYR A 729 17.39 -9.81 13.89
N ILE A 730 16.88 -10.93 14.41
CA ILE A 730 17.60 -12.20 14.46
C ILE A 730 17.02 -13.08 13.35
N ASN A 731 17.80 -13.26 12.28
CA ASN A 731 17.37 -14.11 11.17
C ASN A 731 17.21 -15.58 11.58
N ASP A 732 16.42 -16.31 10.79
CA ASP A 732 16.11 -17.73 11.04
C ASP A 732 17.36 -18.60 11.18
N MET A 733 18.42 -18.30 10.41
CA MET A 733 19.69 -19.02 10.46
C MET A 733 20.37 -18.99 11.83
N ASN A 734 20.18 -17.92 12.61
CA ASN A 734 20.83 -17.75 13.92
C ASN A 734 19.93 -18.15 15.09
N ARG A 735 18.61 -18.22 14.89
CA ARG A 735 17.64 -18.56 15.95
C ARG A 735 17.15 -20.00 15.90
N VAL A 736 16.96 -20.56 14.71
CA VAL A 736 16.30 -21.85 14.55
C VAL A 736 17.23 -22.97 15.01
N LYS A 737 16.74 -23.78 15.95
CA LYS A 737 17.43 -24.98 16.43
C LYS A 737 17.04 -26.15 15.54
N LEU A 738 17.99 -26.58 14.71
CA LEU A 738 17.82 -27.70 13.78
C LEU A 738 18.03 -29.05 14.49
N LEU A 739 17.65 -30.14 13.83
CA LEU A 739 18.07 -31.48 14.25
C LEU A 739 19.60 -31.54 14.32
N GLY A 740 20.12 -32.13 15.39
CA GLY A 740 21.55 -32.20 15.71
C GLY A 740 22.06 -31.05 16.58
N SER A 741 21.20 -30.08 16.94
CA SER A 741 21.50 -29.05 17.94
C SER A 741 21.38 -29.58 19.38
N ASP A 742 21.50 -28.69 20.36
CA ASP A 742 21.22 -28.96 21.78
C ASP A 742 19.72 -29.12 22.09
N TRP A 743 18.84 -28.97 21.09
CA TRP A 743 17.40 -29.18 21.20
C TRP A 743 16.90 -30.31 20.30
N ILE A 744 15.96 -31.08 20.81
CA ILE A 744 15.10 -31.98 20.04
C ILE A 744 13.66 -31.49 20.16
N SER A 745 13.03 -31.21 19.02
CA SER A 745 11.64 -30.76 18.93
C SER A 745 10.82 -31.72 18.07
N LEU A 746 9.63 -32.02 18.55
CA LEU A 746 8.74 -33.05 18.03
C LEU A 746 7.37 -32.46 17.78
N ARG A 747 6.78 -32.78 16.63
CA ARG A 747 5.33 -32.73 16.41
C ARG A 747 4.78 -34.13 16.67
N VAL A 748 3.96 -34.29 17.70
CA VAL A 748 3.34 -35.57 18.09
C VAL A 748 1.84 -35.48 17.83
N ASN A 749 1.36 -36.26 16.86
CA ASN A 749 -0.07 -36.38 16.58
C ASN A 749 -0.64 -37.44 17.54
N TYR A 750 -1.48 -37.01 18.48
CA TYR A 750 -2.01 -37.84 19.57
C TYR A 750 -3.46 -38.29 19.31
N VAL A 751 -3.94 -39.26 20.09
CA VAL A 751 -5.36 -39.63 20.13
C VAL A 751 -6.12 -38.69 21.08
N ASP A 752 -7.02 -37.87 20.54
CA ASP A 752 -7.64 -36.74 21.27
C ASP A 752 -8.31 -37.17 22.59
N SER A 753 -9.06 -38.28 22.57
CA SER A 753 -9.73 -38.83 23.75
C SER A 753 -8.77 -39.36 24.84
N ARG A 754 -7.47 -39.48 24.56
CA ARG A 754 -6.45 -40.02 25.47
C ARG A 754 -5.23 -39.11 25.62
N VAL A 755 -5.32 -37.85 25.19
CA VAL A 755 -4.21 -36.89 25.29
C VAL A 755 -3.79 -36.64 26.73
N GLU A 756 -4.75 -36.62 27.66
CA GLU A 756 -4.49 -36.38 29.08
C GLU A 756 -3.71 -37.55 29.68
N GLU A 757 -4.05 -38.79 29.32
CA GLU A 757 -3.29 -40.00 29.69
C GLU A 757 -1.87 -39.99 29.10
N PHE A 758 -1.72 -39.57 27.84
CA PHE A 758 -0.40 -39.41 27.24
C PHE A 758 0.44 -38.35 27.98
N LEU A 759 -0.16 -37.25 28.43
CA LEU A 759 0.55 -36.20 29.16
C LEU A 759 0.93 -36.65 30.58
N SER A 760 0.00 -37.26 31.33
CA SER A 760 0.22 -37.69 32.71
C SER A 760 1.14 -38.89 32.82
N CYS A 761 0.92 -39.95 32.03
CA CYS A 761 1.67 -41.20 32.16
C CYS A 761 2.79 -41.31 31.13
N GLY A 762 2.59 -40.85 29.89
CA GLY A 762 3.59 -40.96 28.83
C GLY A 762 4.71 -39.92 28.93
N TYR A 763 4.37 -38.65 28.68
CA TYR A 763 5.31 -37.52 28.64
C TYR A 763 5.99 -37.28 29.98
N LYS A 764 5.22 -37.27 31.06
CA LYS A 764 5.75 -36.93 32.38
C LYS A 764 6.75 -37.95 32.90
N GLU A 765 6.44 -39.24 32.82
CA GLU A 765 7.34 -40.31 33.26
C GLU A 765 8.64 -40.28 32.45
N PHE A 766 8.52 -40.11 31.12
CA PHE A 766 9.68 -39.95 30.25
C PHE A 766 10.52 -38.73 30.62
N TYR A 767 9.89 -37.58 30.88
CA TYR A 767 10.59 -36.38 31.34
C TYR A 767 11.34 -36.64 32.65
N LYS A 768 10.62 -37.12 33.69
CA LYS A 768 11.18 -37.29 35.04
C LYS A 768 12.35 -38.25 35.01
N HIS A 769 12.20 -39.41 34.37
CA HIS A 769 13.27 -40.38 34.20
C HIS A 769 14.52 -39.76 33.57
N ASN A 770 14.38 -39.08 32.42
CA ASN A 770 15.52 -38.52 31.69
C ASN A 770 16.15 -37.30 32.40
N LYS A 771 15.37 -36.57 33.20
CA LYS A 771 15.85 -35.49 34.04
C LYS A 771 16.69 -36.04 35.21
N ASP A 772 16.25 -37.12 35.85
CA ASP A 772 16.93 -37.75 36.99
C ASP A 772 18.29 -38.35 36.60
N ILE A 773 18.38 -38.97 35.43
CA ILE A 773 19.65 -39.49 34.88
C ILE A 773 20.46 -38.42 34.12
N ASN A 774 20.07 -37.15 34.23
CA ASN A 774 20.76 -35.99 33.67
C ASN A 774 20.99 -36.03 32.15
N LYS A 775 20.06 -36.63 31.39
CA LYS A 775 20.06 -36.60 29.92
C LYS A 775 19.49 -35.31 29.34
N ILE A 776 18.53 -34.69 30.05
CA ILE A 776 17.91 -33.42 29.64
C ILE A 776 18.09 -32.32 30.70
N GLU A 777 18.29 -31.09 30.22
CA GLU A 777 18.32 -29.88 31.04
C GLU A 777 16.90 -29.38 31.32
N LYS A 778 16.05 -29.35 30.30
CA LYS A 778 14.65 -28.92 30.40
C LYS A 778 13.82 -29.49 29.26
N GLY A 779 12.51 -29.39 29.38
CA GLY A 779 11.59 -29.86 28.36
C GLY A 779 10.15 -29.45 28.66
N PHE A 780 9.39 -29.18 27.61
CA PHE A 780 8.04 -28.62 27.71
C PHE A 780 7.20 -29.01 26.50
N PHE A 781 5.87 -28.89 26.63
CA PHE A 781 4.95 -29.06 25.51
C PHE A 781 4.08 -27.83 25.27
N VAL A 782 3.51 -27.76 24.07
CA VAL A 782 2.51 -26.76 23.65
C VAL A 782 1.46 -27.47 22.80
N ARG A 783 0.18 -27.10 22.95
CA ARG A 783 -0.92 -27.62 22.14
C ARG A 783 -1.13 -26.73 20.91
N TYR A 784 -1.16 -27.34 19.73
CA TYR A 784 -1.38 -26.69 18.43
C TYR A 784 -2.53 -27.37 17.67
N ALA A 785 -3.15 -26.66 16.73
CA ALA A 785 -4.05 -27.26 15.75
C ALA A 785 -3.87 -26.55 14.40
N ASP A 786 -2.93 -27.05 13.59
CA ASP A 786 -2.75 -26.62 12.22
C ASP A 786 -1.94 -27.68 11.42
N PRO A 787 -2.52 -28.36 10.41
CA PRO A 787 -3.96 -28.42 10.09
C PRO A 787 -4.75 -29.33 11.05
N THR A 788 -4.05 -30.14 11.87
CA THR A 788 -4.66 -31.10 12.81
C THR A 788 -4.17 -30.88 14.24
N PRO A 789 -4.96 -31.22 15.28
CA PRO A 789 -4.52 -31.16 16.67
C PRO A 789 -3.25 -31.99 16.91
N HIS A 790 -2.23 -31.37 17.51
CA HIS A 790 -0.95 -32.02 17.81
C HIS A 790 -0.24 -31.34 18.99
N LEU A 791 0.70 -32.06 19.60
CA LEU A 791 1.60 -31.53 20.62
C LEU A 791 2.94 -31.17 19.99
N ARG A 792 3.46 -29.99 20.32
CA ARG A 792 4.87 -29.66 20.10
C ARG A 792 5.65 -29.92 21.38
N ILE A 793 6.40 -31.02 21.42
CA ILE A 793 7.20 -31.43 22.59
C ILE A 793 8.66 -31.10 22.32
N ARG A 794 9.32 -30.44 23.27
CA ARG A 794 10.70 -29.96 23.13
C ARG A 794 11.54 -30.41 24.32
N PHE A 795 12.75 -30.85 24.04
CA PHE A 795 13.76 -31.23 25.05
C PHE A 795 15.08 -30.54 24.74
N LYS A 796 15.66 -29.89 25.76
CA LYS A 796 17.04 -29.39 25.73
C LYS A 796 17.95 -30.44 26.35
N LEU A 797 18.96 -30.87 25.62
CA LEU A 797 19.89 -31.91 26.07
C LEU A 797 20.86 -31.35 27.10
N SER A 798 21.25 -32.19 28.06
CA SER A 798 22.36 -31.86 28.96
C SER A 798 23.67 -31.79 28.16
N LYS A 799 24.60 -30.92 28.59
CA LYS A 799 25.87 -30.66 27.89
C LYS A 799 26.71 -31.92 27.56
N ASN A 800 26.58 -32.98 28.36
CA ASN A 800 27.32 -34.23 28.20
C ASN A 800 26.54 -35.33 27.46
N GLU A 801 25.25 -35.11 27.16
CA GLU A 801 24.42 -36.12 26.49
C GLU A 801 24.69 -36.13 24.99
N LYS A 802 24.80 -37.34 24.42
CA LYS A 802 25.00 -37.50 22.98
C LYS A 802 23.66 -37.46 22.25
N TYR A 803 23.53 -36.55 21.28
CA TYR A 803 22.32 -36.38 20.47
C TYR A 803 21.75 -37.71 19.94
N ASN A 804 22.59 -38.55 19.32
CA ASN A 804 22.14 -39.82 18.74
C ASN A 804 21.64 -40.82 19.77
N THR A 805 22.22 -40.82 20.98
CA THR A 805 21.78 -41.69 22.08
C THR A 805 20.39 -41.29 22.54
N PHE A 806 20.16 -40.00 22.75
CA PHE A 806 18.86 -39.50 23.17
C PHE A 806 17.79 -39.60 22.08
N LEU A 807 18.18 -39.44 20.80
CA LEU A 807 17.30 -39.67 19.66
C LEU A 807 16.76 -41.11 19.62
N GLY A 808 17.62 -42.09 19.88
CA GLY A 808 17.21 -43.50 20.01
C GLY A 808 16.20 -43.70 21.15
N ASN A 809 16.48 -43.12 22.32
CA ASN A 809 15.60 -43.16 23.49
C ASN A 809 14.21 -42.54 23.21
N ILE A 810 14.14 -41.39 22.55
CA ILE A 810 12.87 -40.77 22.14
C ILE A 810 12.09 -41.68 21.16
N THR A 811 12.79 -42.27 20.20
CA THR A 811 12.15 -43.09 19.15
C THR A 811 11.55 -44.36 19.77
N GLU A 812 12.27 -45.00 20.68
CA GLU A 812 11.79 -46.16 21.44
C GLU A 812 10.58 -45.79 22.30
N TRP A 813 10.66 -44.68 23.06
CA TRP A 813 9.55 -44.18 23.86
C TRP A 813 8.29 -43.93 23.02
N LEU A 814 8.38 -43.16 21.93
CA LEU A 814 7.22 -42.86 21.09
C LEU A 814 6.68 -44.09 20.36
N THR A 815 7.52 -45.09 20.08
CA THR A 815 7.07 -46.39 19.53
C THR A 815 6.21 -47.11 20.56
N ASN A 816 6.66 -47.17 21.82
CA ASN A 816 5.89 -47.78 22.91
C ASN A 816 4.56 -47.04 23.16
N GLU A 817 4.55 -45.71 23.13
CA GLU A 817 3.33 -44.91 23.27
C GLU A 817 2.35 -45.10 22.09
N ARG A 818 2.89 -45.36 20.90
CA ARG A 818 2.08 -45.72 19.72
C ARG A 818 1.49 -47.12 19.84
N GLU A 819 2.23 -48.10 20.33
CA GLU A 819 1.71 -49.45 20.62
C GLU A 819 0.60 -49.44 21.66
N LYS A 820 0.67 -48.53 22.65
CA LYS A 820 -0.40 -48.29 23.64
C LYS A 820 -1.63 -47.58 23.06
N GLY A 821 -1.58 -47.09 21.81
CA GLY A 821 -2.66 -46.32 21.19
C GLY A 821 -2.85 -44.92 21.77
N LEU A 822 -1.77 -44.28 22.23
CA LEU A 822 -1.75 -42.90 22.75
C LEU A 822 -1.26 -41.90 21.70
N VAL A 823 -0.36 -42.34 20.83
CA VAL A 823 0.23 -41.57 19.73
C VAL A 823 -0.11 -42.22 18.40
N ASN A 824 -0.54 -41.41 17.41
CA ASN A 824 -0.79 -41.88 16.04
C ASN A 824 0.51 -41.93 15.23
N ASP A 825 1.21 -40.80 15.18
CA ASP A 825 2.51 -40.62 14.54
C ASP A 825 3.30 -39.46 15.19
N PHE A 826 4.54 -39.29 14.78
CA PHE A 826 5.37 -38.16 15.19
C PHE A 826 6.35 -37.74 14.09
N HIS A 827 6.75 -36.47 14.13
CA HIS A 827 7.70 -35.87 13.21
C HIS A 827 8.74 -35.08 13.99
N PHE A 828 10.02 -35.21 13.64
CA PHE A 828 11.04 -34.30 14.12
C PHE A 828 10.94 -32.99 13.35
N VAL A 829 10.91 -31.88 14.07
CA VAL A 829 10.78 -30.54 13.49
C VAL A 829 11.84 -29.62 14.08
N SER A 830 12.15 -28.53 13.37
CA SER A 830 13.00 -27.48 13.94
C SER A 830 12.28 -26.75 15.07
N TYR A 831 13.06 -26.22 16.02
CA TYR A 831 12.54 -25.34 17.06
C TYR A 831 12.92 -23.89 16.75
N ASN A 832 11.90 -23.06 16.49
CA ASN A 832 12.04 -21.61 16.39
C ASN A 832 11.62 -20.97 17.73
N PRO A 833 12.56 -20.51 18.58
CA PRO A 833 12.23 -19.82 19.83
C PRO A 833 11.65 -18.42 19.58
N GLU A 834 10.56 -18.08 20.28
CA GLU A 834 9.90 -16.76 20.27
C GLU A 834 10.69 -15.71 21.10
N ILE A 835 11.95 -15.51 20.74
CA ILE A 835 12.95 -14.68 21.45
C ILE A 835 12.39 -13.30 21.80
N GLU A 836 11.78 -12.61 20.82
CA GLU A 836 11.32 -11.25 20.96
C GLU A 836 10.17 -11.14 21.97
N ARG A 837 9.25 -12.11 21.93
CA ARG A 837 8.06 -12.17 22.80
C ARG A 837 8.42 -12.23 24.29
N TYR A 838 9.51 -12.89 24.63
CA TYR A 838 9.92 -13.18 26.01
C TYR A 838 11.14 -12.35 26.48
N GLY A 839 11.39 -11.19 25.88
CA GLY A 839 12.41 -10.25 26.34
C GLY A 839 13.83 -10.56 25.85
N ASN A 840 13.94 -11.03 24.60
CA ASN A 840 15.20 -11.27 23.90
C ASN A 840 16.09 -12.33 24.58
N PHE A 841 17.23 -11.92 25.14
CA PHE A 841 18.19 -12.81 25.79
C PHE A 841 17.63 -13.52 27.04
N LEU A 842 16.45 -13.13 27.51
CA LEU A 842 15.77 -13.77 28.63
C LEU A 842 14.90 -14.98 28.26
N ILE A 843 14.81 -15.35 26.97
CA ILE A 843 14.03 -16.51 26.52
C ILE A 843 14.32 -17.80 27.31
N ASP A 844 15.59 -18.04 27.66
CA ASP A 844 16.01 -19.23 28.43
C ASP A 844 15.30 -19.32 29.79
N LYS A 845 15.00 -18.17 30.43
CA LYS A 845 14.26 -18.09 31.70
C LYS A 845 12.76 -18.33 31.52
N ALA A 846 12.18 -17.90 30.40
CA ALA A 846 10.81 -18.25 30.05
C ALA A 846 10.69 -19.77 29.79
N GLU A 847 11.68 -20.38 29.13
CA GLU A 847 11.73 -21.83 28.92
C GLU A 847 11.88 -22.63 30.22
N ASP A 848 12.57 -22.09 31.23
CA ASP A 848 12.60 -22.68 32.58
C ASP A 848 11.18 -22.74 33.18
N ILE A 849 10.40 -21.66 33.04
CA ILE A 849 8.99 -21.61 33.47
C ILE A 849 8.16 -22.62 32.66
N PHE A 850 8.34 -22.67 31.33
CA PHE A 850 7.61 -23.61 30.47
C PHE A 850 7.82 -25.07 30.87
N SER A 851 9.04 -25.40 31.29
CA SER A 851 9.38 -26.76 31.70
C SER A 851 8.67 -27.15 32.99
N ILE A 852 8.71 -26.29 34.01
CA ILE A 852 8.04 -26.55 35.29
C ILE A 852 6.52 -26.54 35.11
N ASP A 853 5.99 -25.58 34.34
CA ASP A 853 4.56 -25.44 34.06
C ASP A 853 4.00 -26.66 33.31
N SER A 854 4.75 -27.22 32.36
CA SER A 854 4.37 -28.46 31.66
C SER A 854 4.24 -29.65 32.62
N LEU A 855 5.12 -29.75 33.63
CA LEU A 855 5.02 -30.80 34.65
C LEU A 855 3.83 -30.60 35.57
N ILE A 856 3.57 -29.37 36.02
CA ILE A 856 2.40 -29.04 36.84
C ILE A 856 1.11 -29.44 36.12
N VAL A 857 1.01 -29.11 34.83
CA VAL A 857 -0.15 -29.48 34.00
C VAL A 857 -0.24 -30.99 33.82
N ALA A 858 0.87 -31.68 33.51
CA ALA A 858 0.87 -33.12 33.35
C ALA A 858 0.52 -33.88 34.65
N ASP A 859 1.02 -33.43 35.79
CA ASP A 859 0.67 -33.95 37.12
C ASP A 859 -0.83 -33.73 37.43
N SER A 860 -1.44 -32.64 36.94
CA SER A 860 -2.86 -32.35 37.17
C SER A 860 -3.83 -33.29 36.43
N PHE A 861 -3.34 -34.14 35.52
CA PHE A 861 -4.17 -35.16 34.87
C PHE A 861 -4.10 -36.52 35.59
N GLU A 862 -3.41 -36.64 36.72
CA GLU A 862 -3.39 -37.84 37.55
C GLU A 862 -4.33 -37.73 38.77
N GLY A 863 -5.17 -38.75 38.96
CA GLY A 863 -5.99 -38.93 40.16
C GLY A 863 -7.20 -37.98 40.27
N ASP A 864 -7.90 -38.05 41.41
CA ASP A 864 -9.00 -37.15 41.74
C ASP A 864 -8.43 -35.78 42.16
N VAL A 865 -8.28 -34.86 41.20
CA VAL A 865 -7.91 -33.48 41.50
C VAL A 865 -9.05 -32.83 42.30
N PRO A 866 -8.79 -32.19 43.46
CA PRO A 866 -9.83 -31.62 44.32
C PRO A 866 -10.60 -30.46 43.67
N LEU A 867 -10.03 -29.86 42.62
CA LEU A 867 -10.56 -28.72 41.89
C LEU A 867 -10.91 -29.11 40.46
N ASN A 868 -12.01 -28.57 39.95
CA ASN A 868 -12.27 -28.65 38.52
C ASN A 868 -11.20 -27.89 37.71
N ARG A 869 -11.08 -28.22 36.42
CA ARG A 869 -10.06 -27.69 35.51
C ARG A 869 -10.04 -26.15 35.45
N GLU A 870 -11.20 -25.50 35.40
CA GLU A 870 -11.29 -24.04 35.33
C GLU A 870 -10.74 -23.36 36.60
N LEU A 871 -11.10 -23.88 37.78
CA LEU A 871 -10.62 -23.38 39.06
C LEU A 871 -9.13 -23.65 39.27
N PHE A 872 -8.64 -24.82 38.83
CA PHE A 872 -7.21 -25.12 38.84
C PHE A 872 -6.42 -24.15 37.95
N CYS A 873 -6.97 -23.77 36.79
CA CYS A 873 -6.38 -22.76 35.93
C CYS A 873 -6.36 -21.37 36.61
N CYS A 874 -7.47 -20.96 37.24
CA CYS A 874 -7.52 -19.70 38.00
C CYS A 874 -6.48 -19.64 39.11
N LEU A 875 -6.32 -20.75 39.87
CA LEU A 875 -5.31 -20.87 40.92
C LEU A 875 -3.90 -20.63 40.36
N ASN A 876 -3.57 -21.28 39.23
CA ASN A 876 -2.26 -21.14 38.60
C ASN A 876 -2.02 -19.72 38.06
N ILE A 877 -3.00 -19.10 37.42
CA ILE A 877 -2.89 -17.72 36.92
C ILE A 877 -2.60 -16.75 38.07
N MET A 878 -3.34 -16.86 39.18
CA MET A 878 -3.11 -16.01 40.36
C MET A 878 -1.76 -16.29 41.02
N SER A 879 -1.32 -17.56 41.08
CA SER A 879 0.02 -17.93 41.56
C SER A 879 1.13 -17.35 40.68
N ILE A 880 1.01 -17.43 39.35
CA ILE A 880 1.96 -16.84 38.40
C ILE A 880 2.04 -15.31 38.59
N LEU A 881 0.88 -14.64 38.67
CA LEU A 881 0.79 -13.20 38.92
C LEU A 881 1.45 -12.79 40.25
N LYS A 882 1.27 -13.57 41.31
CA LYS A 882 1.98 -13.40 42.58
C LYS A 882 3.49 -13.60 42.42
N GLY A 883 3.91 -14.62 41.67
CA GLY A 883 5.32 -14.93 41.41
C GLY A 883 6.08 -13.76 40.77
N PHE A 884 5.43 -12.98 39.89
CA PHE A 884 6.00 -11.76 39.30
C PHE A 884 6.08 -10.57 40.28
N ASN A 885 5.71 -10.76 41.54
CA ASN A 885 5.74 -9.76 42.62
C ASN A 885 4.96 -8.48 42.28
N LEU A 886 3.87 -8.61 41.53
CA LEU A 886 3.02 -7.49 41.14
C LEU A 886 2.07 -7.09 42.27
N ASN A 887 1.87 -5.78 42.45
CA ASN A 887 0.76 -5.29 43.26
C ASN A 887 -0.59 -5.60 42.59
N PHE A 888 -1.69 -5.60 43.35
CA PHE A 888 -3.00 -5.95 42.83
C PHE A 888 -3.50 -5.03 41.70
N ALA A 889 -3.13 -3.74 41.70
CA ALA A 889 -3.54 -2.83 40.62
C ALA A 889 -2.89 -3.24 39.30
N SER A 890 -1.58 -3.52 39.29
CA SER A 890 -0.85 -3.98 38.10
C SER A 890 -1.34 -5.35 37.61
N GLN A 891 -1.72 -6.25 38.52
CA GLN A 891 -2.34 -7.53 38.12
C GLN A 891 -3.67 -7.31 37.38
N LEU A 892 -4.52 -6.40 37.89
CA LEU A 892 -5.78 -6.06 37.25
C LEU A 892 -5.58 -5.37 35.90
N GLU A 893 -4.56 -4.51 35.77
CA GLU A 893 -4.20 -3.88 34.50
C GLU A 893 -3.82 -4.91 33.44
N ILE A 894 -2.93 -5.85 33.77
CA ILE A 894 -2.51 -6.92 32.83
C ILE A 894 -3.71 -7.77 32.39
N LEU A 895 -4.57 -8.19 33.32
CA LEU A 895 -5.75 -8.96 32.96
C LEU A 895 -6.73 -8.15 32.08
N ASN A 896 -6.90 -6.86 32.38
CA ASN A 896 -7.76 -5.96 31.61
C ASN A 896 -7.21 -5.61 30.21
N MET A 897 -5.92 -5.82 29.95
CA MET A 897 -5.36 -5.71 28.59
C MET A 897 -5.86 -6.84 27.68
N ALA A 898 -6.13 -8.03 28.23
CA ALA A 898 -6.54 -9.20 27.46
C ALA A 898 -8.06 -9.32 27.27
N ILE A 899 -8.87 -8.77 28.19
CA ILE A 899 -10.32 -8.97 28.24
C ILE A 899 -11.09 -7.69 28.58
N ASP A 900 -12.37 -7.61 28.19
CA ASP A 900 -13.33 -6.69 28.82
C ASP A 900 -13.91 -7.36 30.08
N PRO A 901 -13.59 -6.90 31.29
CA PRO A 901 -14.04 -7.54 32.52
C PRO A 901 -15.56 -7.54 32.70
N LYS A 902 -16.29 -6.62 32.04
CA LYS A 902 -17.76 -6.54 32.17
C LYS A 902 -18.45 -7.80 31.66
N MET A 903 -17.89 -8.45 30.64
CA MET A 903 -18.48 -9.63 30.01
C MET A 903 -18.48 -10.87 30.93
N TYR A 904 -17.57 -10.95 31.91
CA TYR A 904 -17.31 -12.18 32.68
C TYR A 904 -17.77 -12.13 34.14
N LYS A 905 -18.63 -11.16 34.48
CA LYS A 905 -19.10 -10.97 35.86
C LYS A 905 -19.99 -12.12 36.35
N GLU A 906 -20.76 -12.73 35.45
CA GLU A 906 -21.64 -13.87 35.80
C GLU A 906 -20.84 -15.14 36.07
N ALA A 907 -19.89 -15.48 35.20
CA ALA A 907 -18.98 -16.61 35.41
C ALA A 907 -18.26 -16.54 36.77
N TYR A 908 -17.82 -15.35 37.17
CA TYR A 908 -17.27 -15.13 38.52
C TYR A 908 -18.30 -15.39 39.63
N ARG A 909 -19.53 -14.88 39.50
CA ARG A 909 -20.58 -15.02 40.53
C ARG A 909 -20.94 -16.47 40.83
N GLU A 910 -20.97 -17.30 39.79
CA GLU A 910 -21.25 -18.74 39.89
C GLU A 910 -20.14 -19.50 40.62
N ASN A 911 -18.89 -19.05 40.47
CA ASN A 911 -17.70 -19.76 41.00
C ASN A 911 -17.09 -19.11 42.25
N LYS A 912 -17.63 -17.98 42.72
CA LYS A 912 -17.05 -17.17 43.82
C LYS A 912 -16.76 -17.97 45.10
N ALA A 913 -17.63 -18.93 45.43
CA ALA A 913 -17.52 -19.72 46.67
C ALA A 913 -16.23 -20.57 46.69
N ASN A 914 -15.72 -20.97 45.52
CA ASN A 914 -14.48 -21.72 45.39
C ASN A 914 -13.28 -20.80 45.10
N LEU A 915 -13.51 -19.67 44.40
CA LEU A 915 -12.44 -18.72 44.04
C LEU A 915 -11.95 -17.89 45.24
N ASP A 916 -12.86 -17.50 46.16
CA ASP A 916 -12.48 -16.69 47.33
C ASP A 916 -11.47 -17.43 48.26
N PRO A 917 -11.65 -18.72 48.61
CA PRO A 917 -10.63 -19.47 49.36
C PRO A 917 -9.29 -19.61 48.62
N ILE A 918 -9.32 -19.79 47.29
CA ILE A 918 -8.11 -19.92 46.47
C ILE A 918 -7.25 -18.65 46.57
N ILE A 919 -7.84 -17.47 46.37
CA ILE A 919 -7.07 -16.23 46.42
C ILE A 919 -6.52 -15.95 47.83
N THR A 920 -7.29 -16.26 48.87
CA THR A 920 -6.82 -16.17 50.26
C THR A 920 -5.64 -17.10 50.50
N ASN A 921 -5.69 -18.36 50.04
CA ASN A 921 -4.57 -19.30 50.17
C ASN A 921 -3.31 -18.83 49.42
N ILE A 922 -3.48 -18.20 48.26
CA ILE A 922 -2.36 -17.67 47.48
C ILE A 922 -1.72 -16.46 48.17
N TYR A 923 -2.49 -15.50 48.71
CA TYR A 923 -1.95 -14.22 49.18
C TYR A 923 -1.81 -14.07 50.70
N ASP A 924 -2.57 -14.81 51.52
CA ASP A 924 -2.45 -14.76 52.98
C ASP A 924 -1.52 -15.88 53.50
N TYR A 925 -0.52 -15.51 54.31
CA TYR A 925 0.36 -16.45 55.01
C TYR A 925 -0.26 -17.03 56.30
N ILE A 926 -1.55 -16.77 56.55
CA ILE A 926 -2.23 -17.12 57.80
C ILE A 926 -2.72 -18.58 57.71
N GLU A 927 -2.45 -19.36 58.75
CA GLU A 927 -2.84 -20.77 58.88
C GLU A 927 -4.33 -20.99 58.60
N ILE A 928 -4.64 -21.41 57.37
CA ILE A 928 -5.92 -22.01 57.03
C ILE A 928 -6.04 -23.34 57.81
N PRO A 929 -7.21 -23.66 58.39
CA PRO A 929 -7.45 -24.95 59.04
C PRO A 929 -7.07 -26.10 58.11
N MET A 930 -6.39 -27.12 58.65
CA MET A 930 -5.77 -28.20 57.87
C MET A 930 -6.74 -29.01 56.99
N SER A 931 -8.05 -28.90 57.23
CA SER A 931 -9.13 -29.49 56.43
C SER A 931 -9.49 -28.71 55.15
N GLU A 932 -9.01 -27.48 54.97
CA GLU A 932 -9.30 -26.60 53.81
C GLU A 932 -8.05 -26.18 53.03
N LYS A 933 -6.86 -26.66 53.41
CA LYS A 933 -5.63 -26.39 52.65
C LYS A 933 -5.62 -27.21 51.36
N LEU A 934 -5.68 -26.53 50.23
CA LEU A 934 -5.19 -27.06 48.97
C LEU A 934 -3.73 -27.48 49.17
N ILE A 935 -3.44 -28.77 48.97
CA ILE A 935 -2.05 -29.26 48.95
C ILE A 935 -1.41 -28.67 47.70
N ILE A 936 -0.63 -27.60 47.87
CA ILE A 936 0.16 -27.02 46.80
C ILE A 936 1.39 -27.93 46.60
N PRO A 937 1.57 -28.56 45.43
CA PRO A 937 2.75 -29.36 45.15
C PRO A 937 4.03 -28.53 45.28
N THR A 938 5.14 -29.14 45.72
CA THR A 938 6.44 -28.47 45.85
C THR A 938 6.91 -27.80 44.55
N THR A 939 6.48 -28.33 43.40
CA THR A 939 6.75 -27.78 42.06
C THR A 939 6.21 -26.37 41.84
N PHE A 940 5.19 -25.92 42.59
CA PHE A 940 4.74 -24.52 42.56
C PHE A 940 5.78 -23.58 43.16
N ASN A 941 6.45 -23.99 44.25
CA ASN A 941 7.54 -23.19 44.83
C ASN A 941 8.72 -23.07 43.86
N ASP A 942 9.02 -24.15 43.13
CA ASP A 942 10.06 -24.15 42.10
C ASP A 942 9.71 -23.17 40.96
N ARG A 943 8.45 -23.21 40.48
CA ARG A 943 7.96 -22.25 39.47
C ARG A 943 8.05 -20.82 39.97
N ASP A 944 7.56 -20.54 41.17
CA ASP A 944 7.57 -19.20 41.77
C ASP A 944 9.00 -18.66 41.94
N ASN A 945 9.98 -19.51 42.27
CA ASN A 945 11.38 -19.13 42.37
C ASN A 945 11.97 -18.72 41.00
N VAL A 946 11.64 -19.46 39.93
CA VAL A 946 12.09 -19.13 38.57
C VAL A 946 11.39 -17.86 38.07
N ILE A 947 10.08 -17.71 38.31
CA ILE A 947 9.33 -16.50 37.95
C ILE A 947 9.92 -15.28 38.66
N ARG A 948 10.25 -15.36 39.95
CA ARG A 948 10.86 -14.24 40.69
C ARG A 948 12.20 -13.80 40.06
N LYS A 949 13.08 -14.76 39.74
CA LYS A 949 14.34 -14.46 39.04
C LYS A 949 14.10 -13.84 37.66
N TYR A 950 13.10 -14.33 36.92
CA TYR A 950 12.75 -13.76 35.63
C TYR A 950 12.21 -12.34 35.76
N ALA A 951 11.35 -12.08 36.75
CA ALA A 951 10.81 -10.76 37.05
C ALA A 951 11.92 -9.77 37.43
N GLU A 952 12.87 -10.16 38.29
CA GLU A 952 14.04 -9.36 38.65
C GLU A 952 14.88 -8.99 37.42
N LEU A 953 15.10 -9.94 36.51
CA LEU A 953 15.84 -9.70 35.28
C LEU A 953 15.06 -8.80 34.31
N ILE A 954 13.74 -8.93 34.25
CA ILE A 954 12.90 -8.03 33.44
C ILE A 954 13.02 -6.59 33.97
N ASP A 955 12.86 -6.41 35.28
CA ASP A 955 12.90 -5.10 35.92
C ASP A 955 14.29 -4.45 35.82
N ALA A 956 15.36 -5.25 35.91
CA ALA A 956 16.72 -4.76 35.78
C ALA A 956 17.13 -4.38 34.36
N ASN A 957 16.38 -4.80 33.32
CA ASN A 957 16.76 -4.64 31.92
C ASN A 957 15.67 -3.99 31.05
N GLU A 958 14.66 -3.35 31.64
CA GLU A 958 13.43 -2.93 30.96
C GLU A 958 13.67 -2.14 29.65
N ASP A 959 14.69 -1.27 29.62
CA ASP A 959 15.05 -0.42 28.48
C ASP A 959 15.63 -1.18 27.27
N VAL A 960 16.17 -2.38 27.48
CA VAL A 960 16.84 -3.18 26.43
C VAL A 960 16.08 -4.44 26.03
N LEU A 961 14.92 -4.71 26.64
CA LEU A 961 14.07 -5.84 26.28
C LEU A 961 13.30 -5.58 24.99
N THR A 962 13.05 -6.61 24.19
CA THR A 962 12.22 -6.53 22.97
C THR A 962 10.72 -6.48 23.23
N ASN A 963 10.25 -6.68 24.47
CA ASN A 963 8.83 -6.67 24.79
C ASN A 963 8.55 -6.12 26.19
N VAL A 964 7.41 -5.43 26.35
CA VAL A 964 7.02 -4.80 27.61
C VAL A 964 6.68 -5.84 28.67
N LYS A 965 6.96 -5.52 29.94
CA LYS A 965 6.74 -6.42 31.08
C LYS A 965 5.31 -6.99 31.10
N SER A 966 4.31 -6.16 30.84
CA SER A 966 2.90 -6.56 30.82
C SER A 966 2.62 -7.66 29.78
N ASP A 967 3.17 -7.53 28.57
CA ASP A 967 2.94 -8.44 27.45
C ASP A 967 3.72 -9.75 27.62
N ILE A 968 4.92 -9.68 28.21
CA ILE A 968 5.68 -10.87 28.61
C ILE A 968 4.85 -11.69 29.60
N ILE A 969 4.32 -11.04 30.65
CA ILE A 969 3.51 -11.70 31.67
C ILE A 969 2.24 -12.28 31.05
N ALA A 970 1.52 -11.50 30.23
CA ALA A 970 0.34 -11.97 29.51
C ALA A 970 0.65 -13.20 28.63
N SER A 971 1.83 -13.24 27.99
CA SER A 971 2.28 -14.39 27.21
C SER A 971 2.53 -15.63 28.08
N ILE A 972 3.12 -15.48 29.27
CA ILE A 972 3.27 -16.60 30.22
C ILE A 972 1.90 -17.13 30.67
N LEU A 973 0.95 -16.25 30.97
CA LEU A 973 -0.42 -16.64 31.34
C LEU A 973 -1.13 -17.39 30.19
N HIS A 974 -1.01 -16.88 28.97
CA HIS A 974 -1.55 -17.50 27.77
C HIS A 974 -0.98 -18.91 27.55
N MET A 975 0.35 -19.07 27.69
CA MET A 975 0.98 -20.38 27.52
C MET A 975 0.57 -21.40 28.59
N HIS A 976 0.30 -20.95 29.83
CA HIS A 976 -0.29 -21.82 30.85
C HIS A 976 -1.70 -22.28 30.44
N CYS A 977 -2.55 -21.34 30.01
CA CYS A 977 -3.89 -21.65 29.52
C CYS A 977 -3.85 -22.61 28.32
N ASN A 978 -2.90 -22.41 27.40
CA ASN A 978 -2.69 -23.29 26.25
C ASN A 978 -2.36 -24.74 26.68
N ARG A 979 -1.41 -24.92 27.60
CA ARG A 979 -1.01 -26.27 28.05
C ARG A 979 -2.16 -27.00 28.73
N LEU A 980 -2.87 -26.31 29.62
CA LEU A 980 -3.94 -26.89 30.41
C LEU A 980 -5.23 -27.08 29.61
N ASN A 981 -5.67 -26.09 28.83
CA ASN A 981 -7.01 -26.07 28.22
C ASN A 981 -7.01 -26.16 26.68
N GLY A 982 -5.84 -26.19 26.04
CA GLY A 982 -5.74 -26.16 24.58
C GLY A 982 -5.94 -24.76 24.00
N ILE A 983 -6.38 -24.70 22.75
CA ILE A 983 -6.45 -23.46 21.95
C ILE A 983 -7.79 -22.72 22.08
N ASN A 984 -8.61 -23.01 23.10
CA ASN A 984 -9.93 -22.40 23.29
C ASN A 984 -9.81 -20.99 23.90
N ARG A 985 -9.84 -19.98 23.04
CA ARG A 985 -9.69 -18.56 23.43
C ARG A 985 -10.86 -18.03 24.26
N ASP A 986 -12.07 -18.52 24.05
CA ASP A 986 -13.24 -18.10 24.84
C ASP A 986 -13.13 -18.60 26.28
N LEU A 987 -12.66 -19.83 26.45
CA LEU A 987 -12.39 -20.40 27.78
C LEU A 987 -11.25 -19.65 28.48
N GLU A 988 -10.17 -19.32 27.77
CA GLU A 988 -9.08 -18.49 28.30
C GLU A 988 -9.61 -17.14 28.80
N ASN A 989 -10.38 -16.42 27.98
CA ASN A 989 -10.95 -15.13 28.34
C ASN A 989 -11.89 -15.23 29.56
N LYS A 990 -12.72 -16.30 29.62
CA LYS A 990 -13.58 -16.58 30.78
C LYS A 990 -12.77 -16.74 32.06
N ILE A 991 -11.69 -17.52 32.02
CA ILE A 991 -10.80 -17.77 33.16
C ILE A 991 -10.10 -16.48 33.62
N LEU A 992 -9.55 -15.71 32.68
CA LEU A 992 -8.93 -14.40 32.97
C LEU A 992 -9.93 -13.44 33.63
N GLY A 993 -11.20 -13.47 33.17
CA GLY A 993 -12.30 -12.69 33.75
C GLY A 993 -12.64 -13.10 35.18
N MET A 994 -12.67 -14.39 35.47
CA MET A 994 -12.85 -14.90 36.83
C MET A 994 -11.71 -14.46 37.75
N CYS A 995 -10.45 -14.56 37.30
CA CYS A 995 -9.28 -14.07 38.04
C CYS A 995 -9.37 -12.57 38.32
N TYR A 996 -9.73 -11.76 37.32
CA TYR A 996 -9.86 -10.30 37.47
C TYR A 996 -10.84 -9.93 38.58
N HIS A 997 -12.06 -10.49 38.56
CA HIS A 997 -13.07 -10.15 39.57
C HIS A 997 -12.70 -10.66 40.96
N THR A 998 -12.05 -11.83 41.04
CA THR A 998 -11.55 -12.40 42.30
C THR A 998 -10.50 -11.49 42.93
N ILE A 999 -9.47 -11.10 42.17
CA ILE A 999 -8.42 -10.18 42.62
C ILE A 999 -8.99 -8.81 43.01
N LYS A 1000 -9.91 -8.27 42.20
CA LYS A 1000 -10.53 -6.97 42.47
C LYS A 1000 -11.31 -6.96 43.79
N LYS A 1001 -12.08 -8.02 44.05
CA LYS A 1001 -12.80 -8.16 45.32
C LYS A 1001 -11.82 -8.28 46.49
N TYR A 1002 -10.82 -9.12 46.36
CA TYR A 1002 -9.81 -9.33 47.40
C TYR A 1002 -9.03 -8.06 47.74
N MET A 1003 -8.60 -7.31 46.73
CA MET A 1003 -7.97 -5.99 46.89
C MET A 1003 -8.88 -5.02 47.68
N ASN A 1004 -10.18 -5.00 47.40
CA ASN A 1004 -11.13 -4.16 48.12
C ASN A 1004 -11.33 -4.62 49.57
N LEU A 1005 -11.35 -5.93 49.82
CA LEU A 1005 -11.45 -6.50 51.17
C LEU A 1005 -10.22 -6.14 52.04
N ILE A 1006 -9.01 -6.22 51.47
CA ILE A 1006 -7.78 -5.83 52.18
C ILE A 1006 -7.78 -4.32 52.46
N LYS A 1007 -8.15 -3.47 51.49
CA LYS A 1007 -8.27 -2.02 51.71
C LYS A 1007 -9.24 -1.68 52.83
N TYR A 1008 -10.38 -2.38 52.90
CA TYR A 1008 -11.36 -2.19 53.97
C TYR A 1008 -10.81 -2.65 55.33
N LYS A 1009 -10.13 -3.80 55.41
CA LYS A 1009 -9.47 -4.25 56.65
C LYS A 1009 -8.38 -3.28 57.14
N TYR A 1010 -7.56 -2.74 56.23
CA TYR A 1010 -6.53 -1.76 56.58
C TYR A 1010 -7.11 -0.42 57.06
N ASN A 1011 -8.19 0.07 56.44
CA ASN A 1011 -8.87 1.31 56.87
C ASN A 1011 -9.66 1.17 58.18
N VAL A 1012 -9.86 -0.04 58.69
CA VAL A 1012 -10.52 -0.32 59.98
C VAL A 1012 -9.50 -0.59 61.10
N LEU A 1013 -8.23 -0.83 60.75
CA LEU A 1013 -7.12 -1.10 61.68
C LEU A 1013 -6.20 0.12 61.92
N VAL A 1014 -6.36 1.18 61.13
CA VAL A 1014 -5.76 2.52 61.30
C VAL A 1014 -6.84 3.45 61.85
#